data_AF-A0A7Y6PTD6-F1
#
_entry.id   AF-A0A7Y6PTD6-F1
#
_cell.length_a   1.000
_cell.length_b   1.000
_cell.length_c   1.000
_cell.angle_alpha   90.00
_cell.angle_beta   90.00
_cell.angle_gamma   90.00
#
_symmetry.space_group_name_H-M   'P 1'
#
loop_
_entity.id
_entity.type
_entity.pdbx_description
1 polymer ?
#
loop_
_entity_poly.entity_id
_entity_poly.type
_entity_poly.pdbx_seq_one_letter_code
_entity_poly.pdbx_strand_id
1 'polypeptide(L)'
;MLFSNPDYPVFLIAVFFLYVLARVGDARGWLARAALMILLGDIVFMLVAKEPDALWDPVGGIVLRLATFGGSSDAWDHWSLSMIFIRWPIGLAAVAGAVWAGRRGGTWLSSDAGQRVVARGIVGVLAVVALTVAIAHRTDSLDAVTAWIAAHGHLLVLAVLGLGIGLARDDGHRALGRIVVLFVASSLFYHAWAAAMPGPYRYLLALLLGTIILDYYLAIWIENCQSPQARKLLVVVSLVSNLGILFFFKYADFVTHDVLDLPVKRLHLILPAGISFHTFQSLSYTIDVYRKQLRATRSPIKFATFVLFFPQLVAGPIVRAQDLLPQLDDLPALELEKATRGLFRIVVGLFKKVALADTLALVIVDRVFDSPGAFSAVEVLAGVYGYALQIYLDFSAYSDIAIGSAAVLGFELPENFRTPYRSANLQEFWRRWHISLSTWLRDYLYVTLGGNRLGAARTYLNLILTMVLGGLWHGASWAFIVWGALHGFGLAVTRYFQRATAREAGAAWRLLAGCALLALAGLAIQTTIIPDDTGTWWKLVIAWLYLTPLWAVATAWLGREPAKSEALPLPAGIPWRALWPLRSRIPPARLVDKVSRELLIPELLRIGMCASGVVFLVALQYWDEWTWIPLVVVTWGLALAADLVERGPKDLAGHLRSIVLRGIAVFLVFNYVCLAWIFFRAESFDAALAILRQLGSGQYDSPNIVPLVTTALAVGFATHFFADGSFRWMRERFAMLPAWAQGGLLAAAALVLRELGHAKVVPFIYFQF
;
A
#
# COMPACT_ATOMS: atom_id res chain seq x y z
N MET A 1 11.52 -0.67 8.28
CA MET A 1 12.86 -1.04 8.77
C MET A 1 12.85 -2.02 9.96
N LEU A 2 11.72 -2.27 10.64
CA LEU A 2 11.64 -3.29 11.72
C LEU A 2 11.12 -4.68 11.29
N PHE A 3 10.47 -4.78 10.14
CA PHE A 3 10.01 -6.06 9.56
C PHE A 3 11.14 -6.93 8.98
N SER A 4 12.38 -6.45 9.07
CA SER A 4 13.56 -7.04 8.43
C SER A 4 14.54 -7.66 9.43
N ASN A 5 14.21 -7.64 10.73
CA ASN A 5 14.97 -8.37 11.73
C ASN A 5 14.48 -9.82 11.79
N PRO A 6 15.36 -10.85 11.70
CA PRO A 6 15.00 -12.26 11.82
C PRO A 6 14.27 -12.65 13.13
N ASP A 7 14.29 -11.79 14.15
CA ASP A 7 13.56 -11.97 15.41
C ASP A 7 12.07 -11.57 15.33
N TYR A 8 11.65 -10.87 14.26
CA TYR A 8 10.28 -10.36 14.11
C TYR A 8 9.19 -11.46 14.04
N PRO A 9 9.41 -12.62 13.38
CA PRO A 9 8.48 -13.74 13.45
C PRO A 9 8.29 -14.32 14.86
N VAL A 10 9.36 -14.40 15.66
CA VAL A 10 9.30 -14.85 17.07
C VAL A 10 8.49 -13.86 17.90
N PHE A 11 8.66 -12.58 17.62
CA PHE A 11 7.89 -11.50 18.22
C PHE A 11 6.40 -11.57 17.85
N LEU A 12 6.06 -11.79 16.57
CA LEU A 12 4.67 -11.99 16.13
C LEU A 12 4.03 -13.21 16.81
N ILE A 13 4.77 -14.30 16.97
CA ILE A 13 4.31 -15.49 17.70
C ILE A 13 3.93 -15.13 19.15
N ALA A 14 4.74 -14.32 19.85
CA ALA A 14 4.45 -13.86 21.21
C ALA A 14 3.19 -12.98 21.27
N VAL A 15 3.04 -12.03 20.33
CA VAL A 15 1.84 -11.17 20.21
C VAL A 15 0.58 -12.01 19.94
N PHE A 16 0.66 -12.98 19.02
CA PHE A 16 -0.45 -13.85 18.68
C PHE A 16 -0.83 -14.80 19.81
N PHE A 17 0.15 -15.33 20.55
CA PHE A 17 -0.10 -16.15 21.74
C PHE A 17 -0.81 -15.34 22.84
N LEU A 18 -0.36 -14.11 23.10
CA LEU A 18 -1.01 -13.21 24.07
C LEU A 18 -2.38 -12.74 23.62
N TYR A 19 -2.60 -12.56 22.32
CA TYR A 19 -3.93 -12.28 21.76
C TYR A 19 -4.94 -13.40 22.04
N VAL A 20 -4.51 -14.66 22.01
CA VAL A 20 -5.34 -15.80 22.41
C VAL A 20 -5.71 -15.72 23.88
N LEU A 21 -4.69 -15.55 24.74
CA LEU A 21 -4.88 -15.50 26.18
C LEU A 21 -5.72 -14.29 26.60
N ALA A 22 -5.55 -13.14 25.94
CA ALA A 22 -6.29 -11.91 26.18
C ALA A 22 -7.81 -12.04 26.00
N ARG A 23 -8.25 -13.03 25.21
CA ARG A 23 -9.66 -13.34 24.98
C ARG A 23 -10.26 -14.30 26.00
N VAL A 24 -9.45 -14.85 26.91
CA VAL A 24 -9.94 -15.64 28.03
C VAL A 24 -10.54 -14.69 29.08
N GLY A 25 -11.70 -15.03 29.63
CA GLY A 25 -12.45 -14.17 30.57
C GLY A 25 -11.95 -14.19 32.01
N ASP A 26 -10.84 -14.87 32.29
CA ASP A 26 -10.29 -15.07 33.63
C ASP A 26 -9.13 -14.10 33.94
N ALA A 27 -8.52 -14.23 35.12
CA ALA A 27 -7.37 -13.43 35.53
C ALA A 27 -6.17 -13.56 34.57
N ARG A 28 -6.03 -14.71 33.88
CA ARG A 28 -4.99 -14.93 32.87
C ARG A 28 -5.23 -14.09 31.63
N GLY A 29 -6.50 -13.90 31.25
CA GLY A 29 -6.84 -13.00 30.15
C GLY A 29 -6.82 -11.52 30.48
N TRP A 30 -6.92 -11.13 31.75
CA TRP A 30 -6.58 -9.76 32.17
C TRP A 30 -5.07 -9.52 32.07
N LEU A 31 -4.26 -10.43 32.62
CA LEU A 31 -2.79 -10.36 32.52
C LEU A 31 -2.31 -10.38 31.08
N ALA A 32 -2.91 -11.21 30.23
CA ALA A 32 -2.56 -11.27 28.81
C ALA A 32 -3.02 -10.02 28.04
N ARG A 33 -4.14 -9.37 28.42
CA ARG A 33 -4.49 -8.05 27.87
C ARG A 33 -3.47 -6.99 28.27
N ALA A 34 -3.02 -7.00 29.53
CA ALA A 34 -1.98 -6.10 30.02
C ALA A 34 -0.63 -6.37 29.32
N ALA A 35 -0.22 -7.64 29.19
CA ALA A 35 0.99 -8.05 28.49
C ALA A 35 0.93 -7.76 26.99
N LEU A 36 -0.23 -7.96 26.35
CA LEU A 36 -0.44 -7.57 24.95
C LEU A 36 -0.39 -6.05 24.78
N MET A 37 -0.95 -5.28 25.73
CA MET A 37 -0.82 -3.82 25.72
C MET A 37 0.62 -3.36 25.96
N ILE A 38 1.37 -4.04 26.83
CA ILE A 38 2.79 -3.79 27.05
C ILE A 38 3.55 -4.12 25.78
N LEU A 39 3.39 -5.30 25.19
CA LEU A 39 4.06 -5.68 23.95
C LEU A 39 3.67 -4.82 22.75
N LEU A 40 2.39 -4.45 22.58
CA LEU A 40 1.97 -3.47 21.57
C LEU A 40 2.53 -2.07 21.88
N GLY A 41 2.66 -1.73 23.17
CA GLY A 41 3.34 -0.54 23.66
C GLY A 41 4.83 -0.58 23.34
N ASP A 42 5.47 -1.74 23.46
CA ASP A 42 6.85 -2.04 23.11
C ASP A 42 7.03 -2.06 21.59
N ILE A 43 6.00 -2.42 20.82
CA ILE A 43 6.00 -2.22 19.35
C ILE A 43 6.01 -0.74 19.05
N VAL A 44 5.13 0.04 19.67
CA VAL A 44 5.16 1.50 19.51
C VAL A 44 6.50 2.03 19.99
N PHE A 45 7.06 1.49 21.07
CA PHE A 45 8.34 1.93 21.63
C PHE A 45 9.53 1.57 20.74
N MET A 46 9.68 0.31 20.31
CA MET A 46 10.69 -0.17 19.38
C MET A 46 10.54 0.45 18.00
N LEU A 47 9.30 0.70 17.55
CA LEU A 47 9.05 1.47 16.33
C LEU A 47 9.51 2.91 16.44
N VAL A 48 9.74 3.45 17.65
CA VAL A 48 9.92 4.88 17.92
C VAL A 48 11.30 5.23 18.48
N ALA A 49 11.91 4.34 19.25
CA ALA A 49 13.14 4.59 19.98
C ALA A 49 14.34 3.95 19.26
N LYS A 50 15.20 4.79 18.68
CA LYS A 50 16.54 4.38 18.21
C LYS A 50 17.47 4.05 19.40
N GLU A 51 17.11 4.55 20.58
CA GLU A 51 17.74 4.33 21.88
C GLU A 51 16.64 4.02 22.91
N PRO A 52 16.59 2.81 23.51
CA PRO A 52 15.61 2.44 24.55
C PRO A 52 15.63 3.36 25.78
N ASP A 53 16.64 4.20 25.91
CA ASP A 53 16.80 5.13 27.04
C ASP A 53 16.22 6.53 26.73
N ALA A 54 15.79 6.81 25.50
CA ALA A 54 15.35 8.14 25.03
C ALA A 54 13.84 8.42 25.19
N LEU A 55 13.01 7.38 25.37
CA LEU A 55 11.61 7.50 25.78
C LEU A 55 11.40 6.71 27.07
N TRP A 56 10.44 7.16 27.87
CA TRP A 56 10.17 6.64 29.22
C TRP A 56 9.61 5.20 29.17
N ASP A 57 10.48 4.19 29.00
CA ASP A 57 10.16 2.74 29.08
C ASP A 57 11.08 2.00 30.07
N PRO A 58 10.72 2.04 31.35
CA PRO A 58 11.52 1.38 32.36
C PRO A 58 11.27 -0.12 32.50
N VAL A 59 10.16 -0.65 31.99
CA VAL A 59 9.81 -2.07 32.20
C VAL A 59 10.23 -2.89 30.99
N GLY A 60 9.99 -2.40 29.76
CA GLY A 60 10.45 -3.06 28.54
C GLY A 60 11.98 -3.05 28.45
N GLY A 61 12.65 -1.96 28.83
CA GLY A 61 14.12 -1.91 28.92
C GLY A 61 14.71 -2.94 29.90
N ILE A 62 14.08 -3.13 31.06
CA ILE A 62 14.50 -4.14 32.05
C ILE A 62 14.19 -5.56 31.53
N VAL A 63 12.99 -5.80 31.01
CA VAL A 63 12.55 -7.13 30.54
C VAL A 63 13.32 -7.57 29.29
N LEU A 64 13.55 -6.67 28.32
CA LEU A 64 14.30 -6.96 27.10
C LEU A 64 15.77 -7.28 27.42
N ARG A 65 16.41 -6.48 28.30
CA ARG A 65 17.81 -6.68 28.71
C ARG A 65 17.99 -7.92 29.61
N LEU A 66 16.98 -8.26 30.42
CA LEU A 66 16.89 -9.53 31.15
C LEU A 66 16.59 -10.73 30.24
N ALA A 67 15.91 -10.53 29.10
CA ALA A 67 15.63 -11.59 28.14
C ALA A 67 16.84 -11.86 27.21
N THR A 68 17.67 -10.87 26.94
CA THR A 68 18.88 -10.97 26.10
C THR A 68 20.13 -11.43 26.87
N PHE A 69 20.02 -12.40 27.78
CA PHE A 69 21.15 -12.93 28.58
C PHE A 69 22.37 -13.25 27.68
N GLY A 70 23.38 -12.34 27.66
CA GLY A 70 24.60 -12.50 26.85
C GLY A 70 25.32 -11.21 26.43
N GLY A 71 24.72 -10.02 26.55
CA GLY A 71 25.37 -8.73 26.21
C GLY A 71 26.25 -8.15 27.34
N SER A 72 27.36 -7.51 26.98
CA SER A 72 28.41 -6.97 27.86
C SER A 72 27.92 -6.08 29.01
N SER A 73 28.69 -6.07 30.11
CA SER A 73 28.43 -5.36 31.39
C SER A 73 28.34 -3.84 31.31
N ASP A 74 28.75 -3.21 30.20
CA ASP A 74 28.76 -1.74 30.04
C ASP A 74 27.35 -1.14 29.87
N ALA A 75 26.31 -1.99 29.72
CA ALA A 75 24.93 -1.57 29.51
C ALA A 75 24.20 -1.05 30.78
N TRP A 76 24.80 -1.21 31.96
CA TRP A 76 24.23 -0.75 33.24
C TRP A 76 24.61 0.69 33.63
N ASP A 77 25.69 1.23 33.04
CA ASP A 77 26.28 2.52 33.47
C ASP A 77 25.43 3.76 33.12
N HIS A 78 24.33 3.59 32.38
CA HIS A 78 23.50 4.71 31.90
C HIS A 78 22.30 5.03 32.82
N TRP A 79 22.01 4.18 33.82
CA TRP A 79 20.89 4.37 34.74
C TRP A 79 21.37 4.94 36.07
N SER A 80 21.70 6.23 36.08
CA SER A 80 21.99 6.92 37.33
C SER A 80 20.77 6.90 38.27
N LEU A 81 21.00 6.80 39.57
CA LEU A 81 19.93 6.90 40.59
C LEU A 81 19.06 8.15 40.37
N SER A 82 19.63 9.25 39.85
CA SER A 82 18.88 10.46 39.51
C SER A 82 17.86 10.27 38.37
N MET A 83 18.10 9.39 37.38
CA MET A 83 17.06 9.07 36.38
C MET A 83 15.84 8.39 37.01
N ILE A 84 16.06 7.45 37.92
CA ILE A 84 14.96 6.69 38.57
C ILE A 84 14.23 7.59 39.59
N PHE A 85 14.95 8.32 40.44
CA PHE A 85 14.35 9.06 41.54
C PHE A 85 13.86 10.47 41.20
N ILE A 86 14.27 11.06 40.06
CA ILE A 86 13.85 12.41 39.66
C ILE A 86 12.99 12.38 38.39
N ARG A 87 13.43 11.72 37.32
CA ARG A 87 12.69 11.77 36.04
C ARG A 87 11.37 11.01 36.09
N TRP A 88 11.29 9.90 36.83
CA TRP A 88 10.04 9.12 36.92
C TRP A 88 8.92 9.83 37.67
N PRO A 89 9.12 10.41 38.87
CA PRO A 89 8.06 11.18 39.51
C PRO A 89 7.56 12.34 38.64
N ILE A 90 8.46 13.02 37.91
CA ILE A 90 8.10 14.11 37.00
C ILE A 90 7.23 13.60 35.84
N GLY A 91 7.64 12.52 35.17
CA GLY A 91 6.86 11.90 34.09
C GLY A 91 5.49 11.40 34.56
N LEU A 92 5.43 10.71 35.70
CA LEU A 92 4.18 10.27 36.33
C LEU A 92 3.28 11.45 36.70
N ALA A 93 3.84 12.51 37.30
CA ALA A 93 3.08 13.70 37.65
C ALA A 93 2.53 14.40 36.41
N ALA A 94 3.33 14.49 35.32
CA ALA A 94 2.89 15.06 34.05
C ALA A 94 1.72 14.25 33.45
N VAL A 95 1.84 12.92 33.38
CA VAL A 95 0.78 12.05 32.86
C VAL A 95 -0.46 12.11 33.76
N ALA A 96 -0.31 12.00 35.08
CA ALA A 96 -1.43 12.02 36.02
C ALA A 96 -2.16 13.37 35.99
N GLY A 97 -1.42 14.48 35.99
CA GLY A 97 -1.97 15.82 35.85
C GLY A 97 -2.71 16.00 34.52
N ALA A 98 -2.14 15.50 33.42
CA ALA A 98 -2.77 15.52 32.11
C ALA A 98 -4.03 14.65 32.03
N VAL A 99 -4.03 13.45 32.62
CA VAL A 99 -5.22 12.58 32.72
C VAL A 99 -6.32 13.26 33.51
N TRP A 100 -5.97 13.90 34.63
CA TRP A 100 -6.91 14.66 35.44
C TRP A 100 -7.49 15.86 34.65
N ALA A 101 -6.64 16.59 33.95
CA ALA A 101 -7.04 17.73 33.11
C ALA A 101 -7.95 17.29 31.96
N GLY A 102 -7.63 16.18 31.28
CA GLY A 102 -8.45 15.63 30.19
C GLY A 102 -9.83 15.19 30.67
N ARG A 103 -9.91 14.59 31.87
CA ARG A 103 -11.19 14.21 32.49
C ARG A 103 -12.06 15.42 32.85
N ARG A 104 -11.48 16.44 33.49
CA ARG A 104 -12.25 17.63 33.92
C ARG A 104 -12.56 18.60 32.79
N GLY A 105 -11.62 18.78 31.87
CA GLY A 105 -11.71 19.73 30.76
C GLY A 105 -12.34 19.15 29.50
N GLY A 106 -12.80 17.89 29.50
CA GLY A 106 -13.21 17.18 28.30
C GLY A 106 -14.36 17.84 27.52
N THR A 107 -15.34 18.40 28.23
CA THR A 107 -16.48 19.14 27.65
C THR A 107 -16.00 20.37 26.89
N TRP A 108 -15.14 21.18 27.52
CA TRP A 108 -14.55 22.36 26.89
C TRP A 108 -13.64 21.97 25.73
N LEU A 109 -12.75 20.99 25.91
CA LEU A 109 -11.85 20.51 24.87
C LEU A 109 -12.60 19.99 23.65
N SER A 110 -13.76 19.36 23.83
CA SER A 110 -14.57 18.83 22.73
C SER A 110 -15.48 19.88 22.08
N SER A 111 -15.62 21.06 22.68
CA SER A 111 -16.39 22.16 22.12
C SER A 111 -15.65 22.90 21.00
N ASP A 112 -16.40 23.53 20.08
CA ASP A 112 -15.82 24.39 19.04
C ASP A 112 -14.97 25.53 19.60
N ALA A 113 -15.37 26.09 20.75
CA ALA A 113 -14.62 27.15 21.41
C ALA A 113 -13.25 26.63 21.89
N GLY A 114 -13.22 25.45 22.53
CA GLY A 114 -11.99 24.81 22.97
C GLY A 114 -11.09 24.44 21.80
N GLN A 115 -11.62 23.81 20.75
CA GLN A 115 -10.85 23.44 19.56
C GLN A 115 -10.24 24.67 18.85
N ARG A 116 -10.93 25.82 18.82
CA ARG A 116 -10.37 27.08 18.30
C ARG A 116 -9.20 27.60 19.14
N VAL A 117 -9.30 27.53 20.46
CA VAL A 117 -8.22 27.93 21.38
C VAL A 117 -7.03 27.00 21.20
N VAL A 118 -7.26 25.68 21.14
CA VAL A 118 -6.22 24.67 20.88
C VAL A 118 -5.52 24.96 19.55
N ALA A 119 -6.26 25.19 18.47
CA ALA A 119 -5.67 25.49 17.16
C ALA A 119 -4.77 26.74 17.19
N ARG A 120 -5.24 27.84 17.81
CA ARG A 120 -4.44 29.07 17.98
C ARG A 120 -3.21 28.83 18.86
N GLY A 121 -3.36 28.05 19.92
CA GLY A 121 -2.26 27.65 20.80
C GLY A 121 -1.17 26.89 20.05
N ILE A 122 -1.55 25.93 19.19
CA ILE A 122 -0.61 25.16 18.35
C ILE A 122 0.15 26.11 17.41
N VAL A 123 -0.52 27.07 16.77
CA VAL A 123 0.15 28.09 15.92
C VAL A 123 1.15 28.91 16.74
N GLY A 124 0.75 29.34 17.94
CA GLY A 124 1.64 30.08 18.85
C GLY A 124 2.89 29.27 19.22
N VAL A 125 2.73 27.99 19.57
CA VAL A 125 3.84 27.09 19.87
C VAL A 125 4.75 26.93 18.65
N LEU A 126 4.21 26.70 17.46
CA LEU A 126 5.03 26.58 16.25
C LEU A 126 5.75 27.88 15.90
N ALA A 127 5.13 29.04 16.10
CA ALA A 127 5.78 30.33 15.87
C ALA A 127 6.95 30.54 16.85
N VAL A 128 6.77 30.18 18.12
CA VAL A 128 7.83 30.22 19.13
C VAL A 128 8.95 29.25 18.76
N VAL A 129 8.64 28.01 18.41
CA VAL A 129 9.65 27.01 18.00
C VAL A 129 10.40 27.49 16.76
N ALA A 130 9.71 28.01 15.75
CA ALA A 130 10.33 28.53 14.54
C ALA A 130 11.24 29.73 14.83
N LEU A 131 10.81 30.65 15.70
CA LEU A 131 11.63 31.78 16.14
C LEU A 131 12.85 31.30 16.93
N THR A 132 12.67 30.36 17.86
CA THR A 132 13.77 29.75 18.62
C THR A 132 14.78 29.08 17.69
N VAL A 133 14.33 28.31 16.69
CA VAL A 133 15.20 27.69 15.68
C VAL A 133 15.90 28.75 14.83
N ALA A 134 15.20 29.80 14.40
CA ALA A 134 15.79 30.87 13.60
C ALA A 134 16.87 31.64 14.36
N ILE A 135 16.63 31.94 15.64
CA ILE A 135 17.63 32.55 16.54
C ILE A 135 18.79 31.59 16.76
N ALA A 136 18.51 30.31 17.02
CA ALA A 136 19.53 29.30 17.26
C ALA A 136 20.44 29.10 16.04
N HIS A 137 19.86 29.10 14.84
CA HIS A 137 20.61 29.06 13.58
C HIS A 137 21.48 30.30 13.38
N ARG A 138 20.98 31.51 13.69
CA ARG A 138 21.77 32.75 13.61
C ARG A 138 22.88 32.86 14.64
N THR A 139 22.80 32.09 15.73
CA THR A 139 23.74 32.12 16.85
C THR A 139 24.63 30.88 16.92
N ASP A 140 24.63 30.04 15.88
CA ASP A 140 25.33 28.74 15.84
C ASP A 140 25.06 27.82 17.05
N SER A 141 23.90 27.98 17.69
CA SER A 141 23.45 27.18 18.84
C SER A 141 22.38 26.14 18.47
N LEU A 142 22.14 25.94 17.18
CA LEU A 142 21.07 25.08 16.66
C LEU A 142 21.16 23.63 17.18
N ASP A 143 22.35 23.07 17.26
CA ASP A 143 22.55 21.71 17.78
C ASP A 143 22.24 21.62 19.28
N ALA A 144 22.66 22.61 20.08
CA ALA A 144 22.39 22.65 21.51
C ALA A 144 20.88 22.80 21.80
N VAL A 145 20.22 23.72 21.09
CA VAL A 145 18.76 23.92 21.20
C VAL A 145 18.00 22.68 20.76
N THR A 146 18.45 22.02 19.68
CA THR A 146 17.87 20.76 19.23
C THR A 146 18.03 19.66 20.26
N ALA A 147 19.24 19.48 20.79
CA ALA A 147 19.51 18.47 21.81
C ALA A 147 18.63 18.70 23.03
N TRP A 148 18.41 19.96 23.42
CA TRP A 148 17.51 20.31 24.51
C TRP A 148 16.04 19.96 24.22
N ILE A 149 15.54 20.29 23.02
CA ILE A 149 14.19 19.92 22.59
C ILE A 149 14.02 18.40 22.56
N ALA A 150 15.00 17.66 22.04
CA ALA A 150 14.99 16.21 22.03
C ALA A 150 14.99 15.64 23.46
N ALA A 151 15.82 16.19 24.35
CA ALA A 151 15.94 15.74 25.74
C ALA A 151 14.67 15.93 26.56
N HIS A 152 13.77 16.87 26.22
CA HIS A 152 12.58 17.18 27.02
C HIS A 152 11.25 17.02 26.27
N GLY A 153 11.27 16.85 24.96
CA GLY A 153 10.08 16.74 24.10
C GLY A 153 9.18 15.56 24.46
N HIS A 154 9.73 14.51 25.05
CA HIS A 154 8.97 13.37 25.55
C HIS A 154 7.92 13.76 26.62
N LEU A 155 8.17 14.80 27.43
CA LEU A 155 7.20 15.27 28.43
C LEU A 155 5.93 15.84 27.76
N LEU A 156 6.09 16.53 26.62
CA LEU A 156 4.95 17.01 25.84
C LEU A 156 4.14 15.85 25.26
N VAL A 157 4.82 14.83 24.73
CA VAL A 157 4.17 13.59 24.25
C VAL A 157 3.38 12.93 25.37
N LEU A 158 3.99 12.74 26.54
CA LEU A 158 3.35 12.15 27.72
C LEU A 158 2.15 12.97 28.21
N ALA A 159 2.25 14.30 28.17
CA ALA A 159 1.14 15.18 28.52
C ALA A 159 -0.02 15.07 27.52
N VAL A 160 0.24 15.08 26.21
CA VAL A 160 -0.83 14.92 25.19
C VAL A 160 -1.45 13.52 25.27
N LEU A 161 -0.64 12.48 25.48
CA LEU A 161 -1.12 11.11 25.70
C LEU A 161 -1.99 11.02 26.95
N GLY A 162 -1.53 11.59 28.07
CA GLY A 162 -2.28 11.66 29.32
C GLY A 162 -3.62 12.37 29.15
N LEU A 163 -3.65 13.49 28.43
CA LEU A 163 -4.89 14.20 28.07
C LEU A 163 -5.84 13.27 27.28
N GLY A 164 -5.32 12.58 26.26
CA GLY A 164 -6.09 11.62 25.47
C GLY A 164 -6.68 10.48 26.29
N ILE A 165 -5.88 9.89 27.19
CA ILE A 165 -6.34 8.85 28.13
C ILE A 165 -7.41 9.41 29.08
N GLY A 166 -7.21 10.63 29.60
CA GLY A 166 -8.19 11.30 30.46
C GLY A 166 -9.54 11.48 29.76
N LEU A 167 -9.52 12.00 28.53
CA LEU A 167 -10.70 12.17 27.67
C LEU A 167 -11.39 10.83 27.35
N ALA A 168 -10.61 9.78 27.10
CA ALA A 168 -11.10 8.46 26.73
C ALA A 168 -11.91 7.75 27.84
N ARG A 169 -11.77 8.20 29.10
CA ARG A 169 -12.42 7.59 30.27
C ARG A 169 -13.85 8.05 30.51
N ASP A 170 -14.29 9.11 29.86
CA ASP A 170 -15.66 9.62 29.94
C ASP A 170 -16.35 9.38 28.60
N ASP A 171 -17.59 8.86 28.63
CA ASP A 171 -18.35 8.46 27.45
C ASP A 171 -18.64 9.65 26.53
N GLY A 172 -18.85 10.84 27.10
CA GLY A 172 -19.14 12.06 26.32
C GLY A 172 -17.98 12.53 25.44
N HIS A 173 -16.74 12.18 25.78
CA HIS A 173 -15.54 12.65 25.08
C HIS A 173 -14.61 11.50 24.67
N ARG A 174 -15.08 10.26 24.80
CA ARG A 174 -14.32 9.04 24.52
C ARG A 174 -13.74 9.05 23.11
N ALA A 175 -14.53 9.53 22.16
CA ALA A 175 -14.13 9.63 20.75
C ALA A 175 -12.90 10.53 20.59
N LEU A 176 -12.95 11.77 21.10
CA LEU A 176 -11.82 12.68 21.03
C LEU A 176 -10.58 12.12 21.74
N GLY A 177 -10.76 11.47 22.89
CA GLY A 177 -9.66 10.81 23.61
C GLY A 177 -8.96 9.73 22.78
N ARG A 178 -9.73 8.85 22.12
CA ARG A 178 -9.19 7.84 21.19
C ARG A 178 -8.43 8.47 20.02
N ILE A 179 -8.93 9.57 19.47
CA ILE A 179 -8.28 10.29 18.36
C ILE A 179 -6.96 10.91 18.82
N VAL A 180 -6.91 11.50 20.02
CA VAL A 180 -5.66 12.05 20.58
C VAL A 180 -4.62 10.95 20.78
N VAL A 181 -5.02 9.78 21.29
CA VAL A 181 -4.12 8.62 21.42
C VAL A 181 -3.61 8.17 20.05
N LEU A 182 -4.49 8.08 19.05
CA LEU A 182 -4.13 7.72 17.68
C LEU A 182 -3.22 8.75 17.01
N PHE A 183 -3.44 10.04 17.26
CA PHE A 183 -2.59 11.13 16.82
C PHE A 183 -1.19 11.00 17.41
N VAL A 184 -1.08 10.73 18.71
CA VAL A 184 0.22 10.54 19.38
C VAL A 184 0.93 9.32 18.81
N ALA A 185 0.26 8.16 18.72
CA ALA A 185 0.84 6.96 18.14
C ALA A 185 1.33 7.18 16.70
N SER A 186 0.52 7.87 15.89
CA SER A 186 0.86 8.24 14.52
C SER A 186 2.06 9.19 14.44
N SER A 187 2.08 10.22 15.27
CA SER A 187 3.18 11.20 15.30
C SER A 187 4.49 10.56 15.74
N LEU A 188 4.43 9.64 16.71
CA LEU A 188 5.59 8.88 17.16
C LEU A 188 6.13 7.98 16.06
N PHE A 189 5.26 7.26 15.33
CA PHE A 189 5.67 6.43 14.19
C PHE A 189 6.48 7.24 13.16
N TYR A 190 6.07 8.46 12.85
CA TYR A 190 6.84 9.35 11.97
C TYR A 190 8.12 9.88 12.58
N HIS A 191 8.07 10.23 13.87
CA HIS A 191 9.23 10.73 14.56
C HIS A 191 10.36 9.70 14.50
N ALA A 192 10.04 8.41 14.63
CA ALA A 192 11.01 7.35 14.52
C ALA A 192 11.75 7.33 13.17
N TRP A 193 10.98 7.50 12.09
CA TRP A 193 11.54 7.60 10.76
C TRP A 193 12.41 8.86 10.63
N ALA A 194 11.91 10.01 11.09
CA ALA A 194 12.64 11.27 11.02
C ALA A 194 13.94 11.23 11.85
N ALA A 195 13.90 10.69 13.06
CA ALA A 195 15.05 10.54 13.95
C ALA A 195 16.13 9.58 13.39
N ALA A 196 15.74 8.67 12.50
CA ALA A 196 16.69 7.81 11.79
C ALA A 196 17.47 8.56 10.70
N MET A 197 16.95 9.69 10.19
CA MET A 197 17.55 10.44 9.08
C MET A 197 18.72 11.34 9.53
N PRO A 198 19.77 11.49 8.72
CA PRO A 198 20.94 12.29 9.06
C PRO A 198 20.66 13.80 9.01
N GLY A 199 21.43 14.59 9.77
CA GLY A 199 21.47 16.05 9.64
C GLY A 199 20.10 16.75 9.77
N PRO A 200 19.76 17.73 8.91
CA PRO A 200 18.52 18.50 9.01
C PRO A 200 17.25 17.69 8.66
N TYR A 201 17.38 16.49 8.09
CA TYR A 201 16.23 15.64 7.77
C TYR A 201 15.50 15.15 9.04
N ARG A 202 16.16 15.19 10.21
CA ARG A 202 15.55 14.90 11.52
C ARG A 202 14.38 15.82 11.88
N TYR A 203 14.26 16.98 11.22
CA TYR A 203 13.21 17.97 11.49
C TYR A 203 12.05 17.96 10.48
N LEU A 204 12.02 17.00 9.56
CA LEU A 204 10.96 16.93 8.54
C LEU A 204 9.54 16.79 9.12
N LEU A 205 9.41 16.25 10.33
CA LEU A 205 8.12 16.24 11.04
C LEU A 205 7.61 17.65 11.32
N ALA A 206 8.49 18.62 11.63
CA ALA A 206 8.06 20.01 11.84
C ALA A 206 7.54 20.65 10.55
N LEU A 207 8.18 20.36 9.41
CA LEU A 207 7.71 20.79 8.10
C LEU A 207 6.31 20.22 7.81
N LEU A 208 6.11 18.92 8.06
CA LEU A 208 4.82 18.25 7.88
C LEU A 208 3.73 18.81 8.80
N LEU A 209 4.04 19.06 10.07
CA LEU A 209 3.09 19.70 10.99
C LEU A 209 2.74 21.13 10.53
N GLY A 210 3.72 21.85 9.99
CA GLY A 210 3.51 23.17 9.40
C GLY A 210 2.53 23.15 8.23
N THR A 211 2.66 22.20 7.30
CA THR A 211 1.73 22.05 6.18
C THR A 211 0.34 21.62 6.64
N ILE A 212 0.24 20.70 7.61
CA ILE A 212 -1.03 20.29 8.23
C ILE A 212 -1.77 21.50 8.81
N ILE A 213 -1.08 22.38 9.53
CA ILE A 213 -1.73 23.54 10.15
C ILE A 213 -2.10 24.58 9.09
N LEU A 214 -1.24 24.80 8.10
CA LEU A 214 -1.55 25.68 6.98
C LEU A 214 -2.84 25.22 6.27
N ASP A 215 -2.92 23.95 5.86
CA ASP A 215 -4.08 23.42 5.14
C ASP A 215 -5.35 23.35 6.01
N TYR A 216 -5.19 23.12 7.33
CA TYR A 216 -6.29 23.22 8.29
C TYR A 216 -6.95 24.60 8.25
N TYR A 217 -6.15 25.68 8.34
CA TYR A 217 -6.67 27.05 8.28
C TYR A 217 -7.13 27.44 6.88
N LEU A 218 -6.40 27.07 5.83
CA LEU A 218 -6.82 27.33 4.45
C LEU A 218 -8.20 26.73 4.19
N ALA A 219 -8.48 25.50 4.61
CA ALA A 219 -9.79 24.89 4.45
C ALA A 219 -10.90 25.67 5.18
N ILE A 220 -10.67 26.10 6.42
CA ILE A 220 -11.63 26.93 7.17
C ILE A 220 -11.87 28.27 6.45
N TRP A 221 -10.81 28.91 5.96
CA TRP A 221 -10.93 30.16 5.22
C TRP A 221 -11.63 29.97 3.87
N ILE A 222 -11.36 28.87 3.15
CA ILE A 222 -12.03 28.51 1.90
C ILE A 222 -13.52 28.35 2.14
N GLU A 223 -13.93 27.63 3.18
CA GLU A 223 -15.34 27.40 3.52
C GLU A 223 -16.08 28.71 3.84
N ASN A 224 -15.44 29.59 4.61
CA ASN A 224 -16.03 30.87 5.03
C ASN A 224 -15.95 31.97 3.96
N CYS A 225 -15.19 31.77 2.89
CA CYS A 225 -14.96 32.78 1.87
C CYS A 225 -16.17 32.91 0.91
N GLN A 226 -16.77 34.10 0.91
CA GLN A 226 -17.90 34.43 0.03
C GLN A 226 -17.44 34.78 -1.40
N SER A 227 -16.30 35.44 -1.56
CA SER A 227 -15.77 35.83 -2.88
C SER A 227 -15.22 34.61 -3.63
N PRO A 228 -15.73 34.28 -4.83
CA PRO A 228 -15.23 33.16 -5.62
C PRO A 228 -13.75 33.29 -6.00
N GLN A 229 -13.29 34.52 -6.24
CA GLN A 229 -11.90 34.82 -6.60
C GLN A 229 -10.95 34.59 -5.42
N ALA A 230 -11.30 35.12 -4.25
CA ALA A 230 -10.50 34.91 -3.03
C ALA A 230 -10.51 33.44 -2.61
N ARG A 231 -11.66 32.75 -2.72
CA ARG A 231 -11.75 31.31 -2.47
C ARG A 231 -10.86 30.50 -3.40
N LYS A 232 -10.78 30.88 -4.68
CA LYS A 232 -9.86 30.27 -5.66
C LYS A 232 -8.41 30.55 -5.29
N LEU A 233 -8.08 31.77 -4.88
CA LEU A 233 -6.72 32.13 -4.45
C LEU A 233 -6.26 31.28 -3.26
N LEU A 234 -7.12 31.08 -2.24
CA LEU A 234 -6.79 30.25 -1.08
C LEU A 234 -6.46 28.79 -1.45
N VAL A 235 -7.19 28.21 -2.40
CA VAL A 235 -6.86 26.87 -2.91
C VAL A 235 -5.56 26.89 -3.72
N VAL A 236 -5.31 27.94 -4.50
CA VAL A 236 -4.04 28.10 -5.21
C VAL A 236 -2.87 28.17 -4.22
N VAL A 237 -3.03 28.85 -3.08
CA VAL A 237 -2.02 28.86 -2.01
C VAL A 237 -1.78 27.45 -1.45
N SER A 238 -2.84 26.67 -1.18
CA SER A 238 -2.70 25.27 -0.76
C SER A 238 -1.99 24.41 -1.81
N LEU A 239 -2.33 24.59 -3.10
CA LEU A 239 -1.71 23.87 -4.22
C LEU A 239 -0.23 24.21 -4.35
N VAL A 240 0.12 25.50 -4.37
CA VAL A 240 1.50 25.96 -4.56
C VAL A 240 2.38 25.58 -3.37
N SER A 241 1.87 25.66 -2.14
CA SER A 241 2.64 25.25 -0.94
C SER A 241 2.92 23.75 -0.92
N ASN A 242 1.89 22.91 -1.10
CA ASN A 242 2.06 21.45 -1.08
C ASN A 242 2.89 20.94 -2.27
N LEU A 243 2.57 21.38 -3.49
CA LEU A 243 3.32 20.97 -4.68
C LEU A 243 4.71 21.59 -4.73
N GLY A 244 4.90 22.80 -4.17
CA GLY A 244 6.21 23.45 -4.07
C GLY A 244 7.17 22.69 -3.16
N ILE A 245 6.68 22.22 -2.01
CA ILE A 245 7.47 21.35 -1.11
C ILE A 245 7.81 20.04 -1.82
N LEU A 246 6.82 19.37 -2.43
CA LEU A 246 7.08 18.15 -3.19
C LEU A 246 8.09 18.39 -4.32
N PHE A 247 7.97 19.52 -5.03
CA PHE A 247 8.87 19.89 -6.11
C PHE A 247 10.30 20.10 -5.64
N PHE A 248 10.48 20.82 -4.53
CA PHE A 248 11.81 21.06 -3.97
C PHE A 248 12.53 19.75 -3.65
N PHE A 249 11.86 18.81 -2.95
CA PHE A 249 12.50 17.55 -2.55
C PHE A 249 12.60 16.52 -3.69
N LYS A 250 11.66 16.50 -4.64
CA LYS A 250 11.57 15.44 -5.67
C LYS A 250 12.10 15.85 -7.04
N TYR A 251 11.87 17.09 -7.49
CA TYR A 251 12.07 17.50 -8.88
C TYR A 251 13.19 18.52 -9.09
N ALA A 252 13.75 19.12 -8.03
CA ALA A 252 14.74 20.17 -8.15
C ALA A 252 15.97 19.75 -8.99
N ASP A 253 16.57 18.60 -8.67
CA ASP A 253 17.74 18.10 -9.40
C ASP A 253 17.39 17.72 -10.85
N PHE A 254 16.25 17.05 -11.06
CA PHE A 254 15.78 16.67 -12.40
C PHE A 254 15.57 17.87 -13.32
N VAL A 255 14.89 18.92 -12.82
CA VAL A 255 14.63 20.11 -13.63
C VAL A 255 15.91 20.89 -13.91
N THR A 256 16.77 21.05 -12.90
CA THR A 256 18.00 21.84 -13.06
C THR A 256 19.03 21.15 -13.94
N HIS A 257 19.18 19.82 -13.88
CA HIS A 257 20.25 19.10 -14.59
C HIS A 257 19.76 18.35 -15.82
N ASP A 258 18.61 17.67 -15.75
CA ASP A 258 18.16 16.79 -16.85
C ASP A 258 17.22 17.49 -17.84
N VAL A 259 16.62 18.62 -17.45
CA VAL A 259 15.72 19.43 -18.30
C VAL A 259 16.37 20.73 -18.77
N LEU A 260 16.97 21.50 -17.84
CA LEU A 260 17.52 22.83 -18.13
C LEU A 260 19.04 22.86 -18.31
N ASP A 261 19.74 21.79 -17.92
CA ASP A 261 21.22 21.66 -17.98
C ASP A 261 21.96 22.88 -17.39
N LEU A 262 21.51 23.33 -16.22
CA LEU A 262 22.10 24.47 -15.52
C LEU A 262 23.41 24.05 -14.83
N PRO A 263 24.46 24.90 -14.84
CA PRO A 263 25.74 24.62 -14.19
C PRO A 263 25.67 24.88 -12.67
N VAL A 264 24.73 24.23 -11.99
CA VAL A 264 24.55 24.28 -10.53
C VAL A 264 24.92 22.94 -9.91
N LYS A 265 25.19 22.90 -8.61
CA LYS A 265 25.48 21.64 -7.91
C LYS A 265 24.18 20.89 -7.62
N ARG A 266 24.15 19.57 -7.88
CA ARG A 266 23.06 18.68 -7.43
C ARG A 266 22.89 18.76 -5.91
N LEU A 267 21.65 18.92 -5.48
CA LEU A 267 21.28 19.02 -4.07
C LEU A 267 21.28 17.65 -3.37
N HIS A 268 20.97 16.57 -4.12
CA HIS A 268 20.88 15.20 -3.61
C HIS A 268 19.98 15.10 -2.36
N LEU A 269 18.80 15.70 -2.45
CA LEU A 269 17.88 15.77 -1.32
C LEU A 269 17.28 14.40 -1.00
N ILE A 270 17.26 14.04 0.28
CA ILE A 270 16.57 12.84 0.75
C ILE A 270 15.07 13.12 0.75
N LEU A 271 14.31 12.27 0.05
CA LEU A 271 12.86 12.43 -0.04
C LEU A 271 12.20 12.08 1.30
N PRO A 272 11.39 12.98 1.89
CA PRO A 272 10.70 12.67 3.13
C PRO A 272 9.70 11.54 2.96
N ALA A 273 9.71 10.56 3.87
CA ALA A 273 8.81 9.40 3.74
C ALA A 273 7.35 9.84 3.75
N GLY A 274 6.59 9.34 2.77
CA GLY A 274 5.18 9.65 2.61
C GLY A 274 4.86 11.03 2.06
N ILE A 275 5.84 11.92 1.80
CA ILE A 275 5.56 13.31 1.37
C ILE A 275 4.60 13.38 0.18
N SER A 276 4.80 12.53 -0.82
CA SER A 276 3.94 12.39 -1.99
C SER A 276 2.49 12.06 -1.64
N PHE A 277 2.26 11.23 -0.62
CA PHE A 277 0.93 10.87 -0.14
C PHE A 277 0.29 11.99 0.67
N HIS A 278 1.02 12.60 1.60
CA HIS A 278 0.48 13.70 2.40
C HIS A 278 0.10 14.89 1.52
N THR A 279 0.90 15.18 0.49
CA THR A 279 0.53 16.15 -0.54
C THR A 279 -0.82 15.80 -1.16
N PHE A 280 -1.04 14.56 -1.63
CA PHE A 280 -2.35 14.19 -2.20
C PHE A 280 -3.51 14.22 -1.21
N GLN A 281 -3.27 13.87 0.06
CA GLN A 281 -4.28 13.92 1.11
C GLN A 281 -4.69 15.36 1.43
N SER A 282 -3.72 16.22 1.71
CA SER A 282 -3.94 17.64 1.97
C SER A 282 -4.62 18.34 0.80
N LEU A 283 -4.17 18.07 -0.44
CA LEU A 283 -4.79 18.62 -1.63
C LEU A 283 -6.23 18.12 -1.82
N SER A 284 -6.49 16.83 -1.59
CA SER A 284 -7.86 16.29 -1.69
C SER A 284 -8.80 17.03 -0.74
N TYR A 285 -8.36 17.28 0.50
CA TYR A 285 -9.14 17.98 1.51
C TYR A 285 -9.47 19.42 1.09
N THR A 286 -8.47 20.24 0.73
CA THR A 286 -8.70 21.65 0.39
C THR A 286 -9.50 21.80 -0.90
N ILE A 287 -9.31 20.90 -1.87
CA ILE A 287 -10.10 20.86 -3.11
C ILE A 287 -11.56 20.45 -2.84
N ASP A 288 -11.81 19.45 -2.00
CA ASP A 288 -13.17 18.99 -1.69
C ASP A 288 -13.95 20.06 -0.92
N VAL A 289 -13.30 20.77 0.00
CA VAL A 289 -13.88 21.93 0.69
C VAL A 289 -14.18 23.06 -0.30
N TYR A 290 -13.26 23.34 -1.24
CA TYR A 290 -13.50 24.33 -2.30
C TYR A 290 -14.68 23.98 -3.21
N ARG A 291 -14.81 22.69 -3.55
CA ARG A 291 -15.91 22.14 -4.33
C ARG A 291 -17.20 22.01 -3.53
N LYS A 292 -17.20 22.36 -2.24
CA LYS A 292 -18.32 22.21 -1.29
C LYS A 292 -18.83 20.78 -1.16
N GLN A 293 -17.93 19.80 -1.36
CA GLN A 293 -18.21 18.37 -1.21
C GLN A 293 -17.98 17.90 0.22
N LEU A 294 -17.18 18.65 0.99
CA LEU A 294 -16.84 18.39 2.38
C LEU A 294 -16.84 19.70 3.17
N ARG A 295 -17.26 19.68 4.44
CA ARG A 295 -17.08 20.82 5.36
C ARG A 295 -15.69 20.80 5.97
N ALA A 296 -15.09 21.95 6.24
CA ALA A 296 -13.78 21.96 6.86
C ALA A 296 -13.89 21.54 8.34
N THR A 297 -13.05 20.60 8.77
CA THR A 297 -13.03 20.15 10.15
C THR A 297 -12.64 21.29 11.09
N ARG A 298 -13.27 21.34 12.26
CA ARG A 298 -13.00 22.34 13.32
C ARG A 298 -12.00 21.84 14.36
N SER A 299 -11.56 20.59 14.24
CA SER A 299 -10.57 20.01 15.14
C SER A 299 -9.21 19.87 14.45
N PRO A 300 -8.18 20.60 14.88
CA PRO A 300 -6.83 20.46 14.31
C PRO A 300 -6.26 19.07 14.55
N ILE A 301 -6.61 18.43 15.67
CA ILE A 301 -6.14 17.06 15.99
C ILE A 301 -6.79 16.02 15.08
N LYS A 302 -8.10 16.14 14.76
CA LYS A 302 -8.72 15.25 13.77
C LYS A 302 -8.07 15.38 12.40
N PHE A 303 -7.81 16.62 11.96
CA PHE A 303 -7.13 16.86 10.69
C PHE A 303 -5.70 16.28 10.68
N ALA A 304 -4.93 16.56 11.73
CA ALA A 304 -3.58 16.03 11.87
C ALA A 304 -3.57 14.50 11.93
N THR A 305 -4.54 13.88 12.62
CA THR A 305 -4.70 12.42 12.64
C THR A 305 -4.98 11.86 11.27
N PHE A 306 -5.85 12.50 10.47
CA PHE A 306 -6.15 12.09 9.10
C PHE A 306 -4.88 12.06 8.22
N VAL A 307 -4.06 13.12 8.28
CA VAL A 307 -2.81 13.19 7.49
C VAL A 307 -1.76 12.23 8.02
N LEU A 308 -1.62 12.09 9.34
CA LEU A 308 -0.58 11.30 9.97
C LEU A 308 -0.95 9.82 10.18
N PHE A 309 -2.17 9.39 9.85
CA PHE A 309 -2.68 8.06 10.20
C PHE A 309 -1.74 6.93 9.75
N PHE A 310 -0.94 6.40 10.69
CA PHE A 310 0.18 5.51 10.37
C PHE A 310 -0.17 4.22 9.59
N PRO A 311 -1.37 3.60 9.72
CA PRO A 311 -1.66 2.36 9.01
C PRO A 311 -1.60 2.50 7.50
N GLN A 312 -1.94 3.67 6.95
CA GLN A 312 -1.90 3.90 5.50
C GLN A 312 -0.52 4.37 5.02
N LEU A 313 0.45 4.52 5.93
CA LEU A 313 1.43 5.58 5.77
C LEU A 313 2.79 5.14 5.23
N VAL A 314 3.19 5.88 4.20
CA VAL A 314 4.30 5.79 3.24
C VAL A 314 3.92 5.20 1.89
N ALA A 315 3.13 4.12 1.83
CA ALA A 315 2.73 3.51 0.55
C ALA A 315 1.33 2.85 0.57
N GLY A 316 0.44 3.20 1.51
CA GLY A 316 -0.88 2.57 1.61
C GLY A 316 -1.83 3.07 0.53
N PRO A 317 -3.11 2.67 0.56
CA PRO A 317 -4.12 3.33 -0.28
C PRO A 317 -4.10 4.85 -0.04
N ILE A 318 -4.18 5.64 -1.12
CA ILE A 318 -4.35 7.11 -1.03
C ILE A 318 -5.76 7.39 -0.54
N VAL A 319 -5.91 7.53 0.77
CA VAL A 319 -7.20 7.76 1.42
C VAL A 319 -7.58 9.23 1.30
N ARG A 320 -8.82 9.50 0.86
CA ARG A 320 -9.32 10.87 0.73
C ARG A 320 -9.91 11.35 2.04
N ALA A 321 -9.96 12.67 2.18
CA ALA A 321 -10.57 13.32 3.33
C ALA A 321 -12.04 12.90 3.53
N GLN A 322 -12.79 12.79 2.44
CA GLN A 322 -14.19 12.32 2.43
C GLN A 322 -14.38 10.88 2.94
N ASP A 323 -13.33 10.04 2.94
CA ASP A 323 -13.44 8.64 3.34
C ASP A 323 -13.07 8.46 4.83
N LEU A 324 -12.04 9.16 5.32
CA LEU A 324 -11.49 8.96 6.67
C LEU A 324 -11.94 10.00 7.70
N LEU A 325 -12.12 11.29 7.34
CA LEU A 325 -12.56 12.29 8.31
C LEU A 325 -13.95 11.97 8.91
N PRO A 326 -14.96 11.49 8.14
CA PRO A 326 -16.22 11.08 8.74
C PRO A 326 -16.08 9.93 9.75
N GLN A 327 -15.16 8.98 9.53
CA GLN A 327 -14.85 7.90 10.48
C GLN A 327 -14.14 8.41 11.74
N LEU A 328 -13.52 9.59 11.71
CA LEU A 328 -12.95 10.25 12.90
C LEU A 328 -13.99 11.12 13.62
N ASP A 329 -15.07 11.52 12.95
CA ASP A 329 -16.20 12.20 13.59
C ASP A 329 -17.11 11.22 14.32
N ASP A 330 -17.40 10.08 13.70
CA ASP A 330 -18.14 8.96 14.29
C ASP A 330 -17.23 7.72 14.37
N LEU A 331 -16.52 7.60 15.49
CA LEU A 331 -15.48 6.58 15.64
C LEU A 331 -16.07 5.18 15.64
N PRO A 332 -15.66 4.30 14.71
CA PRO A 332 -16.18 2.94 14.66
C PRO A 332 -15.85 2.17 15.94
N ALA A 333 -16.75 1.24 16.28
CA ALA A 333 -16.56 0.29 17.36
C ALA A 333 -15.37 -0.64 17.03
N LEU A 334 -14.60 -0.99 18.05
CA LEU A 334 -13.55 -2.01 17.91
C LEU A 334 -14.20 -3.38 17.92
N GLU A 335 -14.53 -3.88 16.72
CA GLU A 335 -15.12 -5.20 16.54
C GLU A 335 -14.04 -6.28 16.43
N LEU A 336 -14.16 -7.29 17.27
CA LEU A 336 -13.21 -8.40 17.33
C LEU A 336 -13.13 -9.19 16.03
N GLU A 337 -14.28 -9.36 15.36
CA GLU A 337 -14.36 -10.04 14.07
C GLU A 337 -13.62 -9.24 12.98
N LYS A 338 -13.82 -7.92 12.91
CA LYS A 338 -13.13 -7.03 11.97
C LYS A 338 -11.62 -7.04 12.20
N ALA A 339 -11.18 -6.97 13.46
CA ALA A 339 -9.77 -7.08 13.80
C ALA A 339 -9.17 -8.43 13.38
N THR A 340 -9.91 -9.52 13.56
CA THR A 340 -9.47 -10.87 13.15
C THR A 340 -9.34 -10.98 11.62
N ARG A 341 -10.29 -10.44 10.87
CA ARG A 341 -10.21 -10.35 9.40
C ARG A 341 -9.02 -9.47 8.96
N GLY A 342 -8.74 -8.41 9.70
CA GLY A 342 -7.56 -7.54 9.51
C GLY A 342 -6.24 -8.29 9.71
N LEU A 343 -6.11 -9.08 10.79
CA LEU A 343 -4.93 -9.90 11.06
C LEU A 343 -4.66 -10.94 9.95
N PHE A 344 -5.70 -11.63 9.49
CA PHE A 344 -5.59 -12.55 8.34
C PHE A 344 -5.01 -11.83 7.12
N ARG A 345 -5.51 -10.62 6.84
CA ARG A 345 -5.06 -9.81 5.70
C ARG A 345 -3.60 -9.37 5.84
N ILE A 346 -3.17 -8.98 7.04
CA ILE A 346 -1.76 -8.65 7.31
C ILE A 346 -0.85 -9.85 7.00
N VAL A 347 -1.21 -11.05 7.47
CA VAL A 347 -0.41 -12.27 7.21
C VAL A 347 -0.34 -12.61 5.73
N VAL A 348 -1.46 -12.48 5.00
CA VAL A 348 -1.46 -12.65 3.53
C VAL A 348 -0.53 -11.64 2.86
N GLY A 349 -0.55 -10.38 3.31
CA GLY A 349 0.36 -9.34 2.83
C GLY A 349 1.82 -9.70 3.10
N LEU A 350 2.16 -10.09 4.33
CA LEU A 350 3.51 -10.52 4.69
C LEU A 350 3.99 -11.70 3.83
N PHE A 351 3.12 -12.68 3.56
CA PHE A 351 3.46 -13.79 2.68
C PHE A 351 3.74 -13.35 1.24
N LYS A 352 2.90 -12.48 0.66
CA LYS A 352 3.14 -11.93 -0.68
C LYS A 352 4.48 -11.19 -0.77
N LYS A 353 4.84 -10.42 0.26
CA LYS A 353 6.11 -9.69 0.35
C LYS A 353 7.29 -10.65 0.46
N VAL A 354 7.35 -11.38 1.57
CA VAL A 354 8.55 -12.13 1.99
C VAL A 354 8.76 -13.36 1.11
N ALA A 355 7.70 -14.14 0.86
CA ALA A 355 7.85 -15.41 0.14
C ALA A 355 7.92 -15.24 -1.38
N LEU A 356 7.18 -14.28 -1.95
CA LEU A 356 7.02 -14.18 -3.40
C LEU A 356 7.76 -12.97 -3.99
N ALA A 357 7.46 -11.76 -3.53
CA ALA A 357 8.02 -10.55 -4.12
C ALA A 357 9.55 -10.46 -3.92
N ASP A 358 10.04 -10.70 -2.70
CA ASP A 358 11.47 -10.65 -2.39
C ASP A 358 12.24 -11.74 -3.12
N THR A 359 11.67 -12.94 -3.22
CA THR A 359 12.24 -14.03 -4.02
C THR A 359 12.36 -13.67 -5.50
N LEU A 360 11.31 -13.10 -6.10
CA LEU A 360 11.37 -12.63 -7.49
C LEU A 360 12.43 -11.54 -7.69
N ALA A 361 12.49 -10.58 -6.75
CA ALA A 361 13.47 -9.50 -6.76
C ALA A 361 14.91 -10.04 -6.81
N LEU A 362 15.26 -10.91 -5.86
CA LEU A 362 16.62 -11.38 -5.66
C LEU A 362 17.08 -12.41 -6.69
N VAL A 363 16.20 -13.32 -7.10
CA VAL A 363 16.61 -14.48 -7.90
C VAL A 363 16.72 -14.12 -9.39
N ILE A 364 15.88 -13.22 -9.90
CA ILE A 364 15.87 -12.87 -11.33
C ILE A 364 15.79 -11.38 -11.64
N VAL A 365 14.94 -10.61 -10.95
CA VAL A 365 14.62 -9.25 -11.42
C VAL A 365 15.80 -8.30 -11.27
N ASP A 366 16.37 -8.18 -10.08
CA ASP A 366 17.47 -7.24 -9.84
C ASP A 366 18.67 -7.59 -10.74
N ARG A 367 19.00 -8.88 -10.84
CA ARG A 367 20.09 -9.35 -11.70
C ARG A 367 19.91 -8.94 -13.17
N VAL A 368 18.71 -9.14 -13.72
CA VAL A 368 18.40 -8.80 -15.12
C VAL A 368 18.41 -7.29 -15.36
N PHE A 369 17.83 -6.51 -14.44
CA PHE A 369 17.71 -5.06 -14.63
C PHE A 369 19.02 -4.31 -14.37
N ASP A 370 19.88 -4.83 -13.49
CA ASP A 370 21.17 -4.23 -13.17
C ASP A 370 22.23 -4.53 -14.26
N SER A 371 22.11 -5.65 -14.98
CA SER A 371 23.09 -6.06 -16.00
C SER A 371 22.46 -6.84 -17.14
N PRO A 372 21.56 -6.23 -17.94
CA PRO A 372 20.78 -6.94 -18.95
C PRO A 372 21.65 -7.64 -20.02
N GLY A 373 22.80 -7.07 -20.38
CA GLY A 373 23.71 -7.67 -21.37
C GLY A 373 24.38 -8.97 -20.93
N ALA A 374 24.26 -9.35 -19.65
CA ALA A 374 24.77 -10.62 -19.13
C ALA A 374 23.75 -11.79 -19.24
N PHE A 375 22.53 -11.52 -19.72
CA PHE A 375 21.43 -12.47 -19.78
C PHE A 375 20.92 -12.62 -21.21
N SER A 376 20.46 -13.81 -21.57
CA SER A 376 19.84 -14.06 -22.88
C SER A 376 18.50 -13.32 -23.04
N ALA A 377 17.92 -13.31 -24.25
CA ALA A 377 16.60 -12.72 -24.48
C ALA A 377 15.49 -13.41 -23.66
N VAL A 378 15.58 -14.72 -23.45
CA VAL A 378 14.59 -15.50 -22.68
C VAL A 378 14.71 -15.19 -21.18
N GLU A 379 15.93 -15.05 -20.68
CA GLU A 379 16.20 -14.66 -19.30
C GLU A 379 15.76 -13.22 -19.02
N VAL A 380 16.01 -12.31 -19.94
CA VAL A 380 15.51 -10.93 -19.85
C VAL A 380 13.98 -10.90 -19.85
N LEU A 381 13.33 -11.70 -20.72
CA LEU A 381 11.86 -11.81 -20.70
C LEU A 381 11.34 -12.34 -19.36
N ALA A 382 12.00 -13.36 -18.79
CA ALA A 382 11.69 -13.87 -17.47
C ALA A 382 11.87 -12.80 -16.37
N GLY A 383 12.90 -11.97 -16.46
CA GLY A 383 13.11 -10.82 -15.57
C GLY A 383 12.04 -9.74 -15.71
N VAL A 384 11.60 -9.42 -16.93
CA VAL A 384 10.51 -8.46 -17.17
C VAL A 384 9.17 -8.97 -16.63
N TYR A 385 8.84 -10.25 -16.84
CA TYR A 385 7.65 -10.87 -16.24
C TYR A 385 7.77 -10.98 -14.72
N GLY A 386 8.95 -11.34 -14.23
CA GLY A 386 9.27 -11.35 -12.81
C GLY A 386 9.06 -9.99 -12.17
N TYR A 387 9.47 -8.91 -12.84
CA TYR A 387 9.27 -7.55 -12.33
C TYR A 387 7.78 -7.20 -12.27
N ALA A 388 7.00 -7.53 -13.31
CA ALA A 388 5.55 -7.30 -13.27
C ALA A 388 4.90 -8.02 -12.07
N LEU A 389 5.29 -9.26 -11.80
CA LEU A 389 4.81 -9.98 -10.63
C LEU A 389 5.31 -9.37 -9.32
N GLN A 390 6.60 -9.02 -9.23
CA GLN A 390 7.22 -8.40 -8.06
C GLN A 390 6.50 -7.09 -7.69
N ILE A 391 6.36 -6.15 -8.63
CA ILE A 391 5.73 -4.84 -8.36
C ILE A 391 4.28 -5.03 -7.88
N TYR A 392 3.53 -5.98 -8.46
CA TYR A 392 2.19 -6.30 -7.99
C TYR A 392 2.19 -6.89 -6.58
N LEU A 393 2.97 -7.94 -6.35
CA LEU A 393 2.97 -8.70 -5.11
C LEU A 393 3.46 -7.85 -3.95
N ASP A 394 4.52 -7.08 -4.16
CA ASP A 394 5.12 -6.18 -3.18
C ASP A 394 4.16 -5.05 -2.80
N PHE A 395 3.56 -4.39 -3.79
CA PHE A 395 2.70 -3.24 -3.53
C PHE A 395 1.32 -3.65 -3.01
N SER A 396 0.78 -4.78 -3.49
CA SER A 396 -0.45 -5.35 -2.94
C SER A 396 -0.24 -5.89 -1.52
N ALA A 397 0.93 -6.46 -1.22
CA ALA A 397 1.31 -6.86 0.13
C ALA A 397 1.26 -5.68 1.10
N TYR A 398 1.91 -4.57 0.72
CA TYR A 398 1.88 -3.36 1.53
C TYR A 398 0.45 -2.86 1.75
N SER A 399 -0.35 -2.80 0.67
CA SER A 399 -1.74 -2.37 0.75
C SER A 399 -2.57 -3.28 1.66
N ASP A 400 -2.34 -4.59 1.63
CA ASP A 400 -3.01 -5.56 2.49
C ASP A 400 -2.64 -5.38 3.98
N ILE A 401 -1.36 -5.11 4.27
CA ILE A 401 -0.89 -4.80 5.62
C ILE A 401 -1.52 -3.49 6.12
N ALA A 402 -1.56 -2.46 5.27
CA ALA A 402 -2.14 -1.16 5.59
C ALA A 402 -3.65 -1.27 5.90
N ILE A 403 -4.42 -1.89 5.00
CA ILE A 403 -5.87 -2.07 5.16
C ILE A 403 -6.16 -2.98 6.37
N GLY A 404 -5.38 -4.04 6.56
CA GLY A 404 -5.53 -4.94 7.71
C GLY A 404 -5.24 -4.25 9.03
N SER A 405 -4.20 -3.42 9.09
CA SER A 405 -3.83 -2.63 10.28
C SER A 405 -4.90 -1.60 10.64
N ALA A 406 -5.44 -0.91 9.63
CA ALA A 406 -6.56 0.01 9.84
C ALA A 406 -7.83 -0.72 10.34
N ALA A 407 -8.13 -1.91 9.79
CA ALA A 407 -9.25 -2.73 10.22
C ALA A 407 -9.14 -3.19 11.69
N VAL A 408 -7.93 -3.50 12.16
CA VAL A 408 -7.66 -3.80 13.58
C VAL A 408 -7.97 -2.60 14.47
N LEU A 409 -7.73 -1.38 13.99
CA LEU A 409 -8.07 -0.13 14.69
C LEU A 409 -9.53 0.31 14.49
N GLY A 410 -10.32 -0.46 13.75
CA GLY A 410 -11.74 -0.20 13.48
C GLY A 410 -12.02 0.58 12.20
N PHE A 411 -11.00 1.11 11.52
CA PHE A 411 -11.14 1.92 10.31
C PHE A 411 -11.25 1.08 9.03
N GLU A 412 -11.92 1.62 8.03
CA GLU A 412 -12.04 1.02 6.69
C GLU A 412 -11.27 1.85 5.68
N LEU A 413 -10.29 1.20 5.04
CA LEU A 413 -9.52 1.78 3.95
C LEU A 413 -9.93 1.15 2.62
N PRO A 414 -9.85 1.91 1.51
CA PRO A 414 -10.24 1.42 0.20
C PRO A 414 -9.28 0.34 -0.33
N GLU A 415 -9.84 -0.59 -1.12
CA GLU A 415 -9.06 -1.58 -1.86
C GLU A 415 -8.15 -0.92 -2.91
N ASN A 416 -6.90 -1.34 -2.97
CA ASN A 416 -5.92 -0.76 -3.91
C ASN A 416 -5.65 -1.64 -5.14
N PHE A 417 -5.86 -2.95 -5.04
CA PHE A 417 -5.59 -3.91 -6.12
C PHE A 417 -6.70 -4.95 -6.26
N ARG A 418 -7.04 -5.30 -7.51
CA ARG A 418 -8.04 -6.33 -7.84
C ARG A 418 -7.63 -7.17 -9.05
N THR A 419 -6.71 -8.12 -8.84
CA THR A 419 -6.18 -9.04 -9.88
C THR A 419 -5.93 -8.33 -11.24
N PRO A 420 -5.08 -7.29 -11.28
CA PRO A 420 -4.94 -6.38 -12.42
C PRO A 420 -4.46 -7.07 -13.70
N TYR A 421 -3.61 -8.09 -13.61
CA TYR A 421 -3.16 -8.84 -14.80
C TYR A 421 -4.21 -9.80 -15.38
N ARG A 422 -5.45 -9.81 -14.87
CA ARG A 422 -6.61 -10.44 -15.53
C ARG A 422 -7.42 -9.49 -16.42
N SER A 423 -6.89 -8.30 -16.69
CA SER A 423 -7.58 -7.27 -17.45
C SER A 423 -7.51 -7.54 -18.95
N ALA A 424 -8.65 -7.51 -19.63
CA ALA A 424 -8.75 -7.73 -21.07
C ALA A 424 -8.54 -6.44 -21.89
N ASN A 425 -8.38 -5.28 -21.23
CA ASN A 425 -8.01 -4.01 -21.85
C ASN A 425 -7.36 -3.06 -20.82
N LEU A 426 -6.70 -1.99 -21.29
CA LEU A 426 -6.00 -1.05 -20.41
C LEU A 426 -6.93 -0.24 -19.48
N GLN A 427 -8.17 0.04 -19.87
CA GLN A 427 -9.11 0.73 -18.97
C GLN A 427 -9.51 -0.17 -17.78
N GLU A 428 -9.70 -1.46 -18.03
CA GLU A 428 -9.92 -2.45 -16.98
C GLU A 428 -8.68 -2.58 -16.07
N PHE A 429 -7.48 -2.60 -16.65
CA PHE A 429 -6.22 -2.63 -15.90
C PHE A 429 -6.12 -1.47 -14.90
N TRP A 430 -6.29 -0.23 -15.35
CA TRP A 430 -6.21 0.95 -14.46
C TRP A 430 -7.38 1.08 -13.47
N ARG A 431 -8.46 0.32 -13.64
CA ARG A 431 -9.54 0.19 -12.63
C ARG A 431 -9.25 -0.88 -11.57
N ARG A 432 -8.22 -1.70 -11.78
CA ARG A 432 -7.81 -2.82 -10.93
C ARG A 432 -6.41 -2.64 -10.34
N TRP A 433 -5.60 -1.76 -10.92
CA TRP A 433 -4.25 -1.40 -10.50
C TRP A 433 -4.26 -0.06 -9.76
N HIS A 434 -3.60 -0.02 -8.59
CA HIS A 434 -3.40 1.18 -7.77
C HIS A 434 -4.66 2.06 -7.72
N ILE A 435 -5.79 1.45 -7.36
CA ILE A 435 -7.15 2.01 -7.51
C ILE A 435 -7.28 3.35 -6.80
N SER A 436 -6.67 3.52 -5.62
CA SER A 436 -6.72 4.79 -4.90
C SER A 436 -6.06 5.93 -5.69
N LEU A 437 -4.89 5.67 -6.30
CA LEU A 437 -4.20 6.66 -7.15
C LEU A 437 -5.00 6.92 -8.44
N SER A 438 -5.40 5.86 -9.13
CA SER A 438 -6.15 5.95 -10.39
C SER A 438 -7.43 6.75 -10.23
N THR A 439 -8.14 6.55 -9.12
CA THR A 439 -9.35 7.33 -8.81
C THR A 439 -9.01 8.76 -8.41
N TRP A 440 -7.93 9.00 -7.64
CA TRP A 440 -7.49 10.35 -7.28
C TRP A 440 -7.12 11.17 -8.52
N LEU A 441 -6.27 10.62 -9.40
CA LEU A 441 -5.89 11.25 -10.67
C LEU A 441 -7.12 11.53 -11.54
N ARG A 442 -8.09 10.60 -11.57
CA ARG A 442 -9.33 10.82 -12.29
C ARG A 442 -10.12 12.02 -11.74
N ASP A 443 -10.34 12.06 -10.42
CA ASP A 443 -11.30 12.99 -9.81
C ASP A 443 -10.72 14.39 -9.54
N TYR A 444 -9.41 14.48 -9.26
CA TYR A 444 -8.73 15.73 -8.94
C TYR A 444 -7.92 16.31 -10.11
N LEU A 445 -7.44 15.49 -11.05
CA LEU A 445 -6.66 15.95 -12.21
C LEU A 445 -7.46 15.87 -13.52
N TYR A 446 -7.83 14.66 -13.98
CA TYR A 446 -8.49 14.46 -15.27
C TYR A 446 -9.83 15.22 -15.40
N VAL A 447 -10.69 15.15 -14.38
CA VAL A 447 -11.96 15.88 -14.36
C VAL A 447 -11.73 17.40 -14.36
N THR A 448 -10.71 17.87 -13.63
CA THR A 448 -10.35 19.30 -13.57
C THR A 448 -9.81 19.83 -14.91
N LEU A 449 -9.10 19.00 -15.69
CA LEU A 449 -8.66 19.31 -17.06
C LEU A 449 -9.82 19.37 -18.09
N GLY A 450 -11.05 19.13 -17.65
CA GLY A 450 -12.27 19.14 -18.49
C GLY A 450 -12.82 17.75 -18.78
N GLY A 451 -12.14 16.68 -18.35
CA GLY A 451 -12.59 15.30 -18.50
C GLY A 451 -13.04 14.97 -19.93
N ASN A 452 -14.32 14.66 -20.08
CA ASN A 452 -14.96 14.34 -21.37
C ASN A 452 -15.77 15.50 -22.00
N ARG A 453 -15.75 16.70 -21.41
CA ARG A 453 -16.72 17.78 -21.74
C ARG A 453 -16.36 18.61 -22.97
N LEU A 454 -15.08 18.64 -23.38
CA LEU A 454 -14.56 19.51 -24.44
C LEU A 454 -14.25 18.75 -25.75
N GLY A 455 -15.08 17.77 -26.10
CA GLY A 455 -14.94 16.97 -27.32
C GLY A 455 -13.91 15.84 -27.22
N ALA A 456 -13.81 15.05 -28.30
CA ALA A 456 -13.00 13.82 -28.32
C ALA A 456 -11.49 14.10 -28.26
N ALA A 457 -10.99 15.07 -29.03
CA ALA A 457 -9.57 15.42 -29.05
C ALA A 457 -9.06 15.85 -27.67
N ARG A 458 -9.79 16.76 -26.99
CA ARG A 458 -9.43 17.20 -25.63
C ARG A 458 -9.53 16.06 -24.62
N THR A 459 -10.51 15.15 -24.79
CA THR A 459 -10.62 13.96 -23.95
C THR A 459 -9.37 13.08 -24.02
N TYR A 460 -8.86 12.82 -25.22
CA TYR A 460 -7.66 12.00 -25.40
C TYR A 460 -6.41 12.69 -24.89
N LEU A 461 -6.26 14.00 -25.15
CA LEU A 461 -5.18 14.79 -24.58
C LEU A 461 -5.21 14.76 -23.04
N ASN A 462 -6.39 14.94 -22.44
CA ASN A 462 -6.54 14.89 -20.98
C ASN A 462 -6.15 13.52 -20.42
N LEU A 463 -6.46 12.41 -21.10
CA LEU A 463 -6.02 11.08 -20.68
C LEU A 463 -4.48 10.95 -20.72
N ILE A 464 -3.86 11.38 -21.83
CA ILE A 464 -2.41 11.34 -21.98
C ILE A 464 -1.73 12.19 -20.91
N LEU A 465 -2.16 13.44 -20.74
CA LEU A 465 -1.60 14.36 -19.73
C LEU A 465 -1.77 13.81 -18.31
N THR A 466 -2.91 13.20 -18.00
CA THR A 466 -3.14 12.59 -16.68
C THR A 466 -2.14 11.46 -16.41
N MET A 467 -1.88 10.60 -17.39
CA MET A 467 -0.92 9.50 -17.22
C MET A 467 0.54 9.97 -17.23
N VAL A 468 0.89 10.97 -18.04
CA VAL A 468 2.25 11.57 -18.04
C VAL A 468 2.54 12.22 -16.70
N LEU A 469 1.60 13.01 -16.16
CA LEU A 469 1.74 13.61 -14.84
C LEU A 469 1.72 12.55 -13.72
N GLY A 470 0.97 11.46 -13.90
CA GLY A 470 1.03 10.30 -13.01
C GLY A 470 2.38 9.59 -13.05
N GLY A 471 3.01 9.46 -14.22
CA GLY A 471 4.37 8.96 -14.39
C GLY A 471 5.38 9.86 -13.69
N LEU A 472 5.34 11.16 -13.98
CA LEU A 472 6.23 12.13 -13.31
C LEU A 472 6.06 12.12 -11.79
N TRP A 473 4.84 11.91 -11.29
CA TRP A 473 4.59 11.74 -9.86
C TRP A 473 5.30 10.52 -9.27
N HIS A 474 5.37 9.41 -10.01
CA HIS A 474 6.10 8.23 -9.59
C HIS A 474 7.61 8.48 -9.49
N GLY A 475 8.22 9.18 -10.44
CA GLY A 475 9.64 9.53 -10.34
C GLY A 475 10.09 10.63 -11.29
N ALA A 476 11.18 11.30 -10.91
CA ALA A 476 11.73 12.45 -11.61
C ALA A 476 12.76 12.02 -12.68
N SER A 477 12.32 11.27 -13.69
CA SER A 477 13.17 10.86 -14.81
C SER A 477 12.40 10.75 -16.13
N TRP A 478 13.13 10.75 -17.24
CA TRP A 478 12.55 10.54 -18.58
C TRP A 478 11.87 9.17 -18.73
N ALA A 479 12.38 8.15 -18.03
CA ALA A 479 11.80 6.80 -18.08
C ALA A 479 10.36 6.78 -17.52
N PHE A 480 10.11 7.49 -16.42
CA PHE A 480 8.76 7.66 -15.86
C PHE A 480 7.82 8.48 -16.75
N ILE A 481 8.34 9.52 -17.41
CA ILE A 481 7.56 10.30 -18.40
C ILE A 481 7.14 9.42 -19.57
N VAL A 482 8.07 8.61 -20.09
CA VAL A 482 7.80 7.66 -21.18
C VAL A 482 6.81 6.58 -20.75
N TRP A 483 6.97 6.00 -19.56
CA TRP A 483 6.00 5.07 -19.00
C TRP A 483 4.58 5.67 -18.95
N GLY A 484 4.47 6.91 -18.45
CA GLY A 484 3.20 7.63 -18.39
C GLY A 484 2.62 7.93 -19.78
N ALA A 485 3.47 8.32 -20.73
CA ALA A 485 3.07 8.55 -22.12
C ALA A 485 2.56 7.28 -22.80
N LEU A 486 3.23 6.15 -22.60
CA LEU A 486 2.82 4.84 -23.12
C LEU A 486 1.43 4.47 -22.62
N HIS A 487 1.21 4.47 -21.31
CA HIS A 487 -0.12 4.17 -20.77
C HIS A 487 -1.19 5.19 -21.19
N GLY A 488 -0.84 6.47 -21.25
CA GLY A 488 -1.73 7.54 -21.72
C GLY A 488 -2.19 7.33 -23.16
N PHE A 489 -1.24 7.06 -24.05
CA PHE A 489 -1.50 6.76 -25.45
C PHE A 489 -2.31 5.47 -25.61
N GLY A 490 -1.88 4.38 -24.95
CA GLY A 490 -2.60 3.11 -24.94
C GLY A 490 -4.05 3.25 -24.47
N LEU A 491 -4.31 4.04 -23.42
CA LEU A 491 -5.67 4.33 -22.94
C LEU A 491 -6.50 5.12 -23.96
N ALA A 492 -5.92 6.13 -24.60
CA ALA A 492 -6.60 6.94 -25.61
C ALA A 492 -7.03 6.08 -26.83
N VAL A 493 -6.09 5.28 -27.34
CA VAL A 493 -6.32 4.37 -28.47
C VAL A 493 -7.34 3.27 -28.09
N THR A 494 -7.19 2.65 -26.92
CA THR A 494 -8.16 1.66 -26.40
C THR A 494 -9.57 2.25 -26.33
N ARG A 495 -9.71 3.48 -25.81
CA ARG A 495 -11.00 4.16 -25.70
C ARG A 495 -11.62 4.44 -27.06
N TYR A 496 -10.82 4.84 -28.04
CA TYR A 496 -11.28 5.07 -29.41
C TYR A 496 -11.86 3.78 -30.00
N PHE A 497 -11.10 2.68 -29.99
CA PHE A 497 -11.56 1.42 -30.60
C PHE A 497 -12.70 0.76 -29.85
N GLN A 498 -12.75 0.83 -28.51
CA GLN A 498 -13.92 0.36 -27.76
C GLN A 498 -15.18 1.11 -28.15
N ARG A 499 -15.12 2.44 -28.35
CA ARG A 499 -16.27 3.22 -28.82
C ARG A 499 -16.65 2.88 -30.26
N ALA A 500 -15.67 2.72 -31.15
CA ALA A 500 -15.92 2.39 -32.55
C ALA A 500 -16.53 1.00 -32.72
N THR A 501 -15.99 -0.01 -32.03
CA THR A 501 -16.45 -1.40 -32.07
C THR A 501 -17.77 -1.63 -31.32
N ALA A 502 -18.14 -0.78 -30.36
CA ALA A 502 -19.43 -0.86 -29.68
C ALA A 502 -20.61 -0.37 -30.54
N ARG A 503 -20.36 0.54 -31.49
CA ARG A 503 -21.41 1.11 -32.35
C ARG A 503 -21.89 0.14 -33.42
N GLU A 504 -20.98 -0.65 -33.99
CA GLU A 504 -21.28 -1.62 -35.05
C GLU A 504 -20.46 -2.90 -34.85
N ALA A 505 -21.13 -4.04 -34.70
CA ALA A 505 -20.46 -5.33 -34.52
C ALA A 505 -19.57 -5.69 -35.73
N GLY A 506 -19.99 -5.33 -36.95
CA GLY A 506 -19.27 -5.55 -38.20
C GLY A 506 -18.11 -4.58 -38.45
N ALA A 507 -18.03 -3.45 -37.73
CA ALA A 507 -16.92 -2.51 -37.86
C ALA A 507 -15.61 -3.06 -37.29
N ALA A 508 -15.67 -3.99 -36.32
CA ALA A 508 -14.48 -4.54 -35.67
C ALA A 508 -13.52 -5.22 -36.66
N TRP A 509 -14.04 -6.04 -37.58
CA TRP A 509 -13.21 -6.72 -38.58
C TRP A 509 -12.61 -5.75 -39.60
N ARG A 510 -13.35 -4.72 -40.01
CA ARG A 510 -12.84 -3.68 -40.92
C ARG A 510 -11.73 -2.87 -40.27
N LEU A 511 -11.92 -2.49 -39.00
CA LEU A 511 -10.91 -1.77 -38.22
C LEU A 511 -9.68 -2.64 -37.94
N LEU A 512 -9.86 -3.93 -37.64
CA LEU A 512 -8.77 -4.89 -37.51
C LEU A 512 -7.95 -4.98 -38.79
N ALA A 513 -8.60 -5.19 -39.94
CA ALA A 513 -7.93 -5.26 -41.23
C ALA A 513 -7.20 -3.96 -41.58
N GLY A 514 -7.82 -2.80 -41.36
CA GLY A 514 -7.20 -1.49 -41.59
C GLY A 514 -5.98 -1.26 -40.70
N CYS A 515 -6.06 -1.62 -39.40
CA CYS A 515 -4.92 -1.51 -38.48
C CYS A 515 -3.81 -2.52 -38.82
N ALA A 516 -4.15 -3.71 -39.31
CA ALA A 516 -3.17 -4.70 -39.76
C ALA A 516 -2.42 -4.21 -41.00
N LEU A 517 -3.13 -3.61 -41.96
CA LEU A 517 -2.51 -2.97 -43.13
C LEU A 517 -1.61 -1.81 -42.71
N LEU A 518 -2.06 -0.96 -41.78
CA LEU A 518 -1.23 0.11 -41.22
C LEU A 518 0.04 -0.44 -40.56
N ALA A 519 -0.08 -1.52 -39.78
CA ALA A 519 1.06 -2.15 -39.12
C ALA A 519 2.05 -2.75 -40.13
N LEU A 520 1.56 -3.42 -41.17
CA LEU A 520 2.40 -3.96 -42.24
C LEU A 520 3.10 -2.84 -43.03
N ALA A 521 2.38 -1.76 -43.35
CA ALA A 521 2.96 -0.60 -44.03
C ALA A 521 4.02 0.09 -43.15
N GLY A 522 3.73 0.28 -41.86
CA GLY A 522 4.68 0.83 -40.90
C GLY A 522 5.93 -0.02 -40.73
N LEU A 523 5.78 -1.34 -40.64
CA LEU A 523 6.90 -2.28 -40.61
C LEU A 523 7.73 -2.19 -41.89
N ALA A 524 7.09 -2.18 -43.06
CA ALA A 524 7.78 -2.04 -44.34
C ALA A 524 8.60 -0.75 -44.39
N ILE A 525 8.01 0.40 -44.06
CA ILE A 525 8.69 1.71 -43.97
C ILE A 525 9.87 1.62 -43.00
N GLN A 526 9.69 1.00 -41.84
CA GLN A 526 10.75 0.90 -40.84
C GLN A 526 11.91 0.00 -41.27
N THR A 527 11.65 -1.02 -42.09
CA THR A 527 12.70 -1.91 -42.61
C THR A 527 13.37 -1.41 -43.89
N THR A 528 12.73 -0.52 -44.66
CA THR A 528 13.21 -0.11 -45.99
C THR A 528 13.60 1.35 -46.11
N ILE A 529 12.95 2.25 -45.36
CA ILE A 529 13.13 3.70 -45.47
C ILE A 529 13.89 4.25 -44.25
N ILE A 530 13.61 3.73 -43.05
CA ILE A 530 14.23 4.24 -41.83
C ILE A 530 15.70 3.78 -41.78
N PRO A 531 16.67 4.71 -41.73
CA PRO A 531 18.09 4.37 -41.70
C PRO A 531 18.48 3.47 -40.52
N ASP A 532 19.45 2.59 -40.73
CA ASP A 532 19.89 1.66 -39.68
C ASP A 532 20.55 2.34 -38.48
N ASP A 533 21.18 3.49 -38.69
CA ASP A 533 21.75 4.36 -37.64
C ASP A 533 20.69 5.14 -36.83
N THR A 534 19.41 5.06 -37.23
CA THR A 534 18.32 5.60 -36.43
C THR A 534 18.36 4.95 -35.04
N GLY A 535 18.58 5.77 -34.01
CA GLY A 535 18.69 5.29 -32.64
C GLY A 535 17.52 4.39 -32.23
N THR A 536 17.83 3.35 -31.43
CA THR A 536 16.86 2.32 -31.00
C THR A 536 15.54 2.90 -30.51
N TRP A 537 15.60 4.00 -29.76
CA TRP A 537 14.42 4.69 -29.26
C TRP A 537 13.46 5.16 -30.36
N TRP A 538 13.96 5.79 -31.43
CA TRP A 538 13.09 6.30 -32.49
C TRP A 538 12.48 5.18 -33.32
N LYS A 539 13.23 4.09 -33.55
CA LYS A 539 12.69 2.86 -34.15
C LYS A 539 11.52 2.31 -33.31
N LEU A 540 11.63 2.33 -31.98
CA LEU A 540 10.56 1.88 -31.07
C LEU A 540 9.35 2.81 -31.04
N VAL A 541 9.56 4.12 -31.00
CA VAL A 541 8.47 5.11 -31.04
C VAL A 541 7.63 4.93 -32.30
N ILE A 542 8.30 4.79 -33.45
CA ILE A 542 7.62 4.58 -34.73
C ILE A 542 6.87 3.24 -34.72
N ALA A 543 7.51 2.17 -34.23
CA ALA A 543 6.86 0.87 -34.04
C ALA A 543 5.59 0.96 -33.20
N TRP A 544 5.62 1.69 -32.09
CA TRP A 544 4.44 1.86 -31.25
C TRP A 544 3.32 2.63 -31.93
N LEU A 545 3.62 3.63 -32.75
CA LEU A 545 2.59 4.40 -33.44
C LEU A 545 1.76 3.53 -34.40
N TYR A 546 2.39 2.58 -35.11
CA TYR A 546 1.67 1.70 -36.04
C TYR A 546 1.18 0.39 -35.40
N LEU A 547 1.81 -0.13 -34.33
CA LEU A 547 1.38 -1.37 -33.66
C LEU A 547 0.28 -1.17 -32.62
N THR A 548 0.30 -0.05 -31.89
CA THR A 548 -0.68 0.19 -30.80
C THR A 548 -2.13 0.21 -31.29
N PRO A 549 -2.48 0.79 -32.47
CA PRO A 549 -3.83 0.70 -33.01
C PRO A 549 -4.29 -0.73 -33.25
N LEU A 550 -3.44 -1.58 -33.85
CA LEU A 550 -3.73 -3.00 -34.08
C LEU A 550 -3.95 -3.76 -32.76
N TRP A 551 -3.06 -3.54 -31.78
CA TRP A 551 -3.18 -4.12 -30.44
C TRP A 551 -4.49 -3.67 -29.74
N ALA A 552 -4.84 -2.40 -29.83
CA ALA A 552 -6.01 -1.84 -29.15
C ALA A 552 -7.33 -2.31 -29.77
N VAL A 553 -7.41 -2.41 -31.10
CA VAL A 553 -8.61 -2.96 -31.75
C VAL A 553 -8.75 -4.46 -31.52
N ALA A 554 -7.63 -5.21 -31.48
CA ALA A 554 -7.62 -6.63 -31.16
C ALA A 554 -8.13 -6.89 -29.74
N THR A 555 -7.61 -6.17 -28.74
CA THR A 555 -8.06 -6.31 -27.35
C THR A 555 -9.50 -5.83 -27.16
N ALA A 556 -9.95 -4.78 -27.86
CA ALA A 556 -11.34 -4.33 -27.84
C ALA A 556 -12.31 -5.36 -28.45
N TRP A 557 -11.88 -6.08 -29.49
CA TRP A 557 -12.68 -7.12 -30.13
C TRP A 557 -12.71 -8.42 -29.30
N LEU A 558 -11.54 -8.90 -28.85
CA LEU A 558 -11.36 -10.12 -28.07
C LEU A 558 -11.94 -10.02 -26.65
N GLY A 559 -11.86 -8.84 -26.04
CA GLY A 559 -12.27 -8.57 -24.66
C GLY A 559 -13.75 -8.23 -24.46
N ARG A 560 -14.61 -8.42 -25.48
CA ARG A 560 -16.06 -8.20 -25.33
C ARG A 560 -16.62 -9.18 -24.29
N GLU A 561 -17.19 -8.64 -23.21
CA GLU A 561 -17.80 -9.50 -22.19
C GLU A 561 -19.04 -10.20 -22.75
N PRO A 562 -19.21 -11.52 -22.48
CA PRO A 562 -20.52 -12.14 -22.62
C PRO A 562 -21.53 -11.45 -21.68
N ALA A 563 -22.83 -11.53 -22.00
CA ALA A 563 -23.89 -10.96 -21.17
C ALA A 563 -23.72 -11.41 -19.71
N LYS A 564 -23.89 -10.46 -18.76
CA LYS A 564 -23.74 -10.74 -17.32
C LYS A 564 -24.58 -11.96 -16.94
N SER A 565 -23.93 -13.06 -16.62
CA SER A 565 -24.53 -14.11 -15.80
C SER A 565 -24.72 -13.51 -14.41
N GLU A 566 -25.94 -13.56 -13.89
CA GLU A 566 -26.21 -13.24 -12.48
C GLU A 566 -25.46 -14.27 -11.63
N ALA A 567 -24.23 -13.95 -11.24
CA ALA A 567 -23.49 -14.74 -10.28
C ALA A 567 -24.32 -14.75 -8.99
N LEU A 568 -24.88 -15.90 -8.65
CA LEU A 568 -25.56 -16.10 -7.37
C LEU A 568 -24.58 -15.73 -6.24
N PRO A 569 -25.03 -15.01 -5.21
CA PRO A 569 -24.19 -14.73 -4.05
C PRO A 569 -23.71 -16.07 -3.47
N LEU A 570 -22.40 -16.19 -3.27
CA LEU A 570 -21.81 -17.37 -2.66
C LEU A 570 -22.46 -17.58 -1.28
N PRO A 571 -23.05 -18.76 -1.00
CA PRO A 571 -23.58 -19.04 0.31
C PRO A 571 -22.44 -19.01 1.34
N ALA A 572 -22.67 -18.40 2.50
CA ALA A 572 -21.74 -18.46 3.62
C ALA A 572 -21.57 -19.94 3.99
N GLY A 573 -20.39 -20.50 3.72
CA GLY A 573 -20.14 -21.94 3.81
C GLY A 573 -20.52 -22.53 5.18
N ILE A 574 -20.61 -23.87 5.27
CA ILE A 574 -21.05 -24.62 6.46
C ILE A 574 -20.26 -24.17 7.72
N PRO A 575 -20.87 -23.68 8.80
CA PRO A 575 -20.11 -23.24 9.99
C PRO A 575 -19.17 -24.34 10.49
N TRP A 576 -17.91 -24.04 10.84
CA TRP A 576 -16.92 -25.07 11.25
C TRP A 576 -17.41 -25.96 12.41
N ARG A 577 -18.28 -25.43 13.29
CA ARG A 577 -18.91 -26.18 14.40
C ARG A 577 -19.86 -27.28 13.94
N ALA A 578 -20.34 -27.22 12.70
CA ALA A 578 -21.15 -28.26 12.09
C ALA A 578 -20.31 -29.44 11.60
N LEU A 579 -19.01 -29.26 11.36
CA LEU A 579 -18.07 -30.32 10.97
C LEU A 579 -17.50 -31.09 12.16
N TRP A 580 -17.50 -30.49 13.35
CA TRP A 580 -16.98 -31.11 14.58
C TRP A 580 -18.08 -31.22 15.64
N PRO A 581 -18.76 -32.37 15.78
CA PRO A 581 -19.90 -32.55 16.67
C PRO A 581 -19.42 -32.75 18.11
N LEU A 582 -18.80 -31.75 18.73
CA LEU A 582 -18.44 -31.84 20.14
C LEU A 582 -19.39 -31.10 21.09
N ARG A 583 -20.39 -30.35 20.59
CA ARG A 583 -21.39 -29.70 21.48
C ARG A 583 -22.63 -29.08 20.79
N SER A 584 -22.97 -29.46 19.57
CA SER A 584 -24.21 -28.95 18.95
C SER A 584 -25.43 -29.64 19.58
N ARG A 585 -26.36 -28.85 20.15
CA ARG A 585 -27.69 -29.33 20.58
C ARG A 585 -28.62 -29.73 19.40
N ILE A 586 -28.06 -29.87 18.20
CA ILE A 586 -28.79 -30.18 16.98
C ILE A 586 -28.54 -31.65 16.65
N PRO A 587 -29.58 -32.51 16.61
CA PRO A 587 -29.41 -33.92 16.31
C PRO A 587 -28.74 -34.11 14.93
N PRO A 588 -27.77 -35.03 14.79
CA PRO A 588 -27.00 -35.23 13.55
C PRO A 588 -27.87 -35.44 12.30
N ALA A 589 -29.02 -36.10 12.44
CA ALA A 589 -29.96 -36.34 11.34
C ALA A 589 -30.55 -35.05 10.73
N ARG A 590 -30.75 -33.98 11.52
CA ARG A 590 -31.27 -32.69 11.00
C ARG A 590 -30.19 -31.77 10.43
N LEU A 591 -28.91 -32.04 10.70
CA LEU A 591 -27.78 -31.29 10.11
C LEU A 591 -27.56 -31.75 8.66
N VAL A 592 -27.67 -33.06 8.42
CA VAL A 592 -27.43 -33.69 7.11
C VAL A 592 -28.55 -33.36 6.11
N ASP A 593 -29.80 -33.22 6.55
CA ASP A 593 -30.92 -32.81 5.67
C ASP A 593 -30.87 -31.32 5.27
N LYS A 594 -30.13 -30.47 6.00
CA LYS A 594 -30.06 -29.02 5.73
C LYS A 594 -28.77 -28.58 5.02
N VAL A 595 -27.75 -29.43 5.02
CA VAL A 595 -26.52 -29.23 4.23
C VAL A 595 -26.77 -29.87 2.86
N SER A 596 -27.28 -29.09 1.91
CA SER A 596 -27.41 -29.57 0.54
C SER A 596 -26.06 -30.08 0.01
N ARG A 597 -26.06 -31.14 -0.82
CA ARG A 597 -24.86 -31.64 -1.50
C ARG A 597 -24.10 -30.52 -2.25
N GLU A 598 -24.82 -29.47 -2.63
CA GLU A 598 -24.31 -28.26 -3.29
C GLU A 598 -23.34 -27.44 -2.43
N LEU A 599 -23.41 -27.52 -1.09
CA LEU A 599 -22.52 -26.80 -0.17
C LEU A 599 -21.31 -27.64 0.27
N LEU A 600 -21.43 -28.97 0.28
CA LEU A 600 -20.39 -29.87 0.80
C LEU A 600 -19.22 -30.03 -0.19
N ILE A 601 -19.50 -30.10 -1.49
CA ILE A 601 -18.48 -30.32 -2.51
C ILE A 601 -17.47 -29.16 -2.57
N PRO A 602 -17.89 -27.88 -2.67
CA PRO A 602 -16.96 -26.75 -2.63
C PRO A 602 -16.12 -26.71 -1.36
N GLU A 603 -16.71 -27.08 -0.22
CA GLU A 603 -16.03 -27.13 1.07
C GLU A 603 -14.89 -28.15 1.07
N LEU A 604 -15.16 -29.39 0.64
CA LEU A 604 -14.15 -30.46 0.57
C LEU A 604 -13.04 -30.12 -0.42
N LEU A 605 -13.37 -29.52 -1.56
CA LEU A 605 -12.38 -29.08 -2.55
C LEU A 605 -11.45 -28.01 -1.96
N ARG A 606 -11.97 -27.05 -1.19
CA ARG A 606 -11.15 -26.02 -0.53
C ARG A 606 -10.32 -26.57 0.63
N ILE A 607 -10.83 -27.54 1.38
CA ILE A 607 -10.03 -28.25 2.39
C ILE A 607 -8.89 -29.02 1.71
N GLY A 608 -9.17 -29.72 0.62
CA GLY A 608 -8.18 -30.40 -0.19
C GLY A 608 -7.11 -29.45 -0.73
N MET A 609 -7.52 -28.28 -1.23
CA MET A 609 -6.62 -27.19 -1.64
C MET A 609 -5.69 -26.76 -0.49
N CYS A 610 -6.22 -26.52 0.71
CA CYS A 610 -5.38 -26.15 1.86
C CYS A 610 -4.40 -27.26 2.23
N ALA A 611 -4.83 -28.52 2.24
CA ALA A 611 -3.98 -29.67 2.55
C ALA A 611 -2.85 -29.82 1.51
N SER A 612 -3.17 -29.77 0.22
CA SER A 612 -2.16 -29.84 -0.84
C SER A 612 -1.22 -28.63 -0.83
N GLY A 613 -1.71 -27.45 -0.45
CA GLY A 613 -0.90 -26.24 -0.26
C GLY A 613 0.14 -26.39 0.84
N VAL A 614 -0.21 -27.03 1.96
CA VAL A 614 0.75 -27.35 3.04
C VAL A 614 1.79 -28.35 2.55
N VAL A 615 1.37 -29.41 1.85
CA VAL A 615 2.31 -30.39 1.27
C VAL A 615 3.25 -29.72 0.27
N PHE A 616 2.75 -28.79 -0.55
CA PHE A 616 3.55 -27.98 -1.46
C PHE A 616 4.61 -27.16 -0.71
N LEU A 617 4.24 -26.46 0.36
CA LEU A 617 5.20 -25.69 1.17
C LEU A 617 6.28 -26.58 1.81
N VAL A 618 5.92 -27.78 2.25
CA VAL A 618 6.89 -28.76 2.77
C VAL A 618 7.79 -29.29 1.65
N ALA A 619 7.23 -29.60 0.49
CA ALA A 619 7.98 -30.11 -0.65
C ALA A 619 9.03 -29.11 -1.16
N LEU A 620 8.75 -27.80 -1.09
CA LEU A 620 9.74 -26.76 -1.40
C LEU A 620 11.03 -26.86 -0.56
N GLN A 621 10.94 -27.41 0.65
CA GLN A 621 12.08 -27.52 1.57
C GLN A 621 12.85 -28.84 1.42
N TYR A 622 12.15 -29.94 1.11
CA TYR A 622 12.71 -31.29 1.25
C TYR A 622 12.86 -32.05 -0.05
N TRP A 623 12.24 -31.61 -1.14
CA TRP A 623 12.25 -32.35 -2.39
C TRP A 623 13.07 -31.64 -3.46
N ASP A 624 13.60 -32.44 -4.39
CA ASP A 624 14.38 -31.94 -5.51
C ASP A 624 13.58 -30.99 -6.40
N GLU A 625 14.33 -30.16 -7.12
CA GLU A 625 13.80 -29.17 -8.03
C GLU A 625 12.78 -29.78 -9.02
N TRP A 626 11.64 -29.10 -9.26
CA TRP A 626 10.49 -29.50 -10.10
C TRP A 626 9.49 -30.54 -9.55
N THR A 627 9.85 -31.35 -8.56
CA THR A 627 8.98 -32.45 -8.08
C THR A 627 7.65 -31.98 -7.45
N TRP A 628 7.57 -30.72 -7.04
CA TRP A 628 6.40 -30.10 -6.40
C TRP A 628 5.45 -29.40 -7.39
N ILE A 629 5.78 -29.24 -8.68
CA ILE A 629 4.90 -28.60 -9.67
C ILE A 629 3.52 -29.26 -9.76
N PRO A 630 3.41 -30.60 -9.74
CA PRO A 630 2.11 -31.26 -9.66
C PRO A 630 1.30 -30.83 -8.43
N LEU A 631 1.93 -30.57 -7.29
CA LEU A 631 1.24 -30.11 -6.08
C LEU A 631 0.68 -28.69 -6.24
N VAL A 632 1.37 -27.82 -6.98
CA VAL A 632 0.82 -26.52 -7.39
C VAL A 632 -0.40 -26.77 -8.28
N VAL A 633 -0.28 -27.55 -9.35
CA VAL A 633 -1.42 -27.82 -10.24
C VAL A 633 -2.62 -28.41 -9.48
N VAL A 634 -2.40 -29.33 -8.53
CA VAL A 634 -3.45 -29.91 -7.68
C VAL A 634 -4.09 -28.87 -6.77
N THR A 635 -3.28 -28.13 -6.00
CA THR A 635 -3.77 -27.08 -5.09
C THR A 635 -4.66 -26.09 -5.81
N TRP A 636 -4.21 -25.65 -6.97
CA TRP A 636 -4.89 -24.66 -7.78
C TRP A 636 -6.10 -25.23 -8.52
N GLY A 637 -5.98 -26.44 -9.05
CA GLY A 637 -7.09 -27.16 -9.68
C GLY A 637 -8.25 -27.39 -8.73
N LEU A 638 -7.97 -27.72 -7.47
CA LEU A 638 -8.97 -27.86 -6.41
C LEU A 638 -9.66 -26.52 -6.09
N ALA A 639 -8.89 -25.42 -6.02
CA ALA A 639 -9.43 -24.08 -5.81
C ALA A 639 -10.39 -23.65 -6.93
N LEU A 640 -9.99 -23.87 -8.19
CA LEU A 640 -10.79 -23.56 -9.37
C LEU A 640 -12.02 -24.46 -9.46
N ALA A 641 -11.88 -25.76 -9.17
CA ALA A 641 -12.99 -26.69 -9.13
C ALA A 641 -14.04 -26.25 -8.08
N ALA A 642 -13.61 -25.80 -6.90
CA ALA A 642 -14.52 -25.30 -5.87
C ALA A 642 -15.34 -24.10 -6.37
N ASP A 643 -14.67 -23.11 -6.96
CA ASP A 643 -15.33 -21.92 -7.50
C ASP A 643 -16.26 -22.24 -8.69
N LEU A 644 -15.90 -23.21 -9.54
CA LEU A 644 -16.74 -23.65 -10.66
C LEU A 644 -18.00 -24.37 -10.16
N VAL A 645 -17.87 -25.23 -9.15
CA VAL A 645 -19.02 -25.93 -8.53
C VAL A 645 -19.98 -24.91 -7.90
N GLU A 646 -19.46 -23.88 -7.23
CA GLU A 646 -20.29 -22.82 -6.63
C GLU A 646 -21.02 -21.95 -7.67
N ARG A 647 -20.42 -21.71 -8.83
CA ARG A 647 -21.03 -20.90 -9.91
C ARG A 647 -22.07 -21.69 -10.72
N GLY A 648 -22.03 -23.01 -10.65
CA GLY A 648 -22.97 -23.91 -11.31
C GLY A 648 -22.60 -24.27 -12.76
N PRO A 649 -23.03 -25.43 -13.27
CA PRO A 649 -22.60 -26.01 -14.55
C PRO A 649 -23.07 -25.22 -15.80
N LYS A 650 -24.10 -24.37 -15.67
CA LYS A 650 -24.58 -23.50 -16.76
C LYS A 650 -23.54 -22.45 -17.18
N ASP A 651 -22.54 -22.18 -16.33
CA ASP A 651 -21.43 -21.26 -16.62
C ASP A 651 -20.36 -21.90 -17.51
N LEU A 652 -20.24 -23.23 -17.61
CA LEU A 652 -19.03 -23.85 -18.19
C LEU A 652 -19.05 -23.94 -19.74
N ALA A 653 -20.12 -24.46 -20.34
CA ALA A 653 -20.11 -24.83 -21.78
C ALA A 653 -20.27 -23.63 -22.73
N GLY A 654 -21.09 -22.63 -22.37
CA GLY A 654 -21.27 -21.41 -23.16
C GLY A 654 -20.11 -20.41 -23.04
N HIS A 655 -19.32 -20.50 -21.96
CA HIS A 655 -18.27 -19.53 -21.68
C HIS A 655 -16.89 -19.96 -22.16
N LEU A 656 -16.61 -21.22 -22.50
CA LEU A 656 -15.28 -21.67 -22.92
C LEU A 656 -14.67 -20.83 -24.05
N ARG A 657 -15.44 -20.55 -25.12
CA ARG A 657 -14.99 -19.67 -26.21
C ARG A 657 -14.69 -18.26 -25.71
N SER A 658 -15.56 -17.70 -24.86
CA SER A 658 -15.36 -16.36 -24.30
C SER A 658 -14.15 -16.30 -23.35
N ILE A 659 -13.88 -17.38 -22.61
CA ILE A 659 -12.74 -17.52 -21.71
C ILE A 659 -11.44 -17.54 -22.52
N VAL A 660 -11.39 -18.32 -23.61
CA VAL A 660 -10.20 -18.39 -24.48
C VAL A 660 -9.94 -17.04 -25.14
N LEU A 661 -10.96 -16.41 -25.75
CA LEU A 661 -10.81 -15.10 -26.40
C LEU A 661 -10.39 -14.00 -25.40
N ARG A 662 -11.02 -13.98 -24.22
CA ARG A 662 -10.62 -13.09 -23.12
C ARG A 662 -9.20 -13.39 -22.65
N GLY A 663 -8.79 -14.65 -22.59
CA GLY A 663 -7.44 -15.07 -22.24
C GLY A 663 -6.39 -14.49 -23.20
N ILE A 664 -6.67 -14.51 -24.50
CA ILE A 664 -5.80 -13.87 -25.51
C ILE A 664 -5.75 -12.36 -25.29
N ALA A 665 -6.89 -11.69 -25.05
CA ALA A 665 -6.91 -10.26 -24.74
C ALA A 665 -6.09 -9.92 -23.49
N VAL A 666 -6.22 -10.74 -22.44
CA VAL A 666 -5.46 -10.62 -21.20
C VAL A 666 -3.96 -10.76 -21.47
N PHE A 667 -3.55 -11.76 -22.25
CA PHE A 667 -2.15 -11.96 -22.63
C PHE A 667 -1.58 -10.75 -23.39
N LEU A 668 -2.33 -10.21 -24.36
CA LEU A 668 -1.93 -9.02 -25.12
C LEU A 668 -1.80 -7.78 -24.23
N VAL A 669 -2.73 -7.57 -23.29
CA VAL A 669 -2.67 -6.43 -22.36
C VAL A 669 -1.54 -6.59 -21.36
N PHE A 670 -1.34 -7.80 -20.83
CA PHE A 670 -0.26 -8.10 -19.92
C PHE A 670 1.11 -7.79 -20.55
N ASN A 671 1.34 -8.22 -21.78
CA ASN A 671 2.59 -7.92 -22.50
C ASN A 671 2.79 -6.43 -22.77
N TYR A 672 1.73 -5.70 -23.13
CA TYR A 672 1.80 -4.24 -23.27
C TYR A 672 2.20 -3.56 -21.95
N VAL A 673 1.61 -4.01 -20.84
CA VAL A 673 1.90 -3.51 -19.50
C VAL A 673 3.33 -3.86 -19.08
N CYS A 674 3.81 -5.08 -19.34
CA CYS A 674 5.20 -5.49 -19.12
C CYS A 674 6.20 -4.65 -19.90
N LEU A 675 5.90 -4.33 -21.16
CA LEU A 675 6.75 -3.47 -21.97
C LEU A 675 6.87 -2.07 -21.36
N ALA A 676 5.76 -1.49 -20.90
CA ALA A 676 5.79 -0.21 -20.21
C ALA A 676 6.60 -0.31 -18.91
N TRP A 677 6.43 -1.39 -18.15
CA TRP A 677 7.12 -1.61 -16.88
C TRP A 677 8.65 -1.59 -16.97
N ILE A 678 9.24 -1.88 -18.12
CA ILE A 678 10.69 -1.74 -18.34
C ILE A 678 11.15 -0.31 -18.01
N PHE A 679 10.42 0.70 -18.49
CA PHE A 679 10.73 2.11 -18.24
C PHE A 679 10.44 2.55 -16.81
N PHE A 680 9.63 1.79 -16.07
CA PHE A 680 9.37 2.09 -14.67
C PHE A 680 10.43 1.52 -13.74
N ARG A 681 11.00 0.34 -14.06
CA ARG A 681 12.02 -0.32 -13.23
C ARG A 681 13.45 0.09 -13.55
N ALA A 682 13.74 0.40 -14.81
CA ALA A 682 15.09 0.74 -15.22
C ALA A 682 15.57 1.99 -14.48
N GLU A 683 16.80 1.94 -13.95
CA GLU A 683 17.39 3.07 -13.21
C GLU A 683 17.62 4.30 -14.09
N SER A 684 17.81 4.08 -15.39
CA SER A 684 18.01 5.13 -16.38
C SER A 684 17.29 4.80 -17.69
N PHE A 685 17.14 5.82 -18.52
CA PHE A 685 16.57 5.65 -19.85
C PHE A 685 17.43 4.73 -20.73
N ASP A 686 18.75 4.82 -20.62
CA ASP A 686 19.68 3.96 -21.37
C ASP A 686 19.61 2.49 -20.91
N ALA A 687 19.45 2.25 -19.61
CA ALA A 687 19.23 0.90 -19.09
C ALA A 687 17.92 0.29 -19.64
N ALA A 688 16.85 1.08 -19.75
CA ALA A 688 15.61 0.62 -20.37
C ALA A 688 15.82 0.23 -21.84
N LEU A 689 16.59 1.02 -22.60
CA LEU A 689 16.94 0.69 -23.99
C LEU A 689 17.83 -0.55 -24.08
N ALA A 690 18.75 -0.76 -23.14
CA ALA A 690 19.60 -1.95 -23.10
C ALA A 690 18.76 -3.23 -22.92
N ILE A 691 17.77 -3.22 -22.04
CA ILE A 691 16.81 -4.33 -21.87
C ILE A 691 16.07 -4.62 -23.18
N LEU A 692 15.57 -3.58 -23.85
CA LEU A 692 14.85 -3.73 -25.12
C LEU A 692 15.73 -4.28 -26.25
N ARG A 693 17.00 -3.85 -26.31
CA ARG A 693 17.98 -4.41 -27.26
C ARG A 693 18.23 -5.88 -26.97
N GLN A 694 18.38 -6.26 -25.70
CA GLN A 694 18.66 -7.64 -25.33
C GLN A 694 17.47 -8.58 -25.59
N LEU A 695 16.24 -8.11 -25.39
CA LEU A 695 15.03 -8.85 -25.81
C LEU A 695 15.01 -9.13 -27.33
N GLY A 696 15.59 -8.24 -28.13
CA GLY A 696 15.70 -8.38 -29.58
C GLY A 696 16.98 -9.08 -30.07
N SER A 697 17.84 -9.57 -29.17
CA SER A 697 19.17 -10.11 -29.51
C SER A 697 19.15 -11.47 -30.21
N GLY A 698 18.05 -12.23 -30.07
CA GLY A 698 17.93 -13.59 -30.62
C GLY A 698 18.72 -14.67 -29.86
N GLN A 699 19.22 -14.36 -28.65
CA GLN A 699 19.86 -15.35 -27.76
C GLN A 699 18.79 -16.06 -26.91
N TYR A 700 18.68 -17.39 -27.00
CA TYR A 700 17.61 -18.17 -26.38
C TYR A 700 18.06 -19.20 -25.34
N ASP A 701 19.36 -19.25 -25.05
CA ASP A 701 19.91 -20.04 -23.94
C ASP A 701 19.35 -19.54 -22.60
N SER A 702 19.26 -20.39 -21.59
CA SER A 702 18.67 -19.99 -20.29
C SER A 702 19.34 -20.63 -19.08
N PRO A 703 20.69 -20.57 -18.97
CA PRO A 703 21.41 -21.19 -17.87
C PRO A 703 21.01 -20.66 -16.47
N ASN A 704 20.46 -19.45 -16.39
CA ASN A 704 20.02 -18.82 -15.14
C ASN A 704 18.53 -19.01 -14.82
N ILE A 705 17.73 -19.62 -15.71
CA ILE A 705 16.34 -19.99 -15.39
C ILE A 705 16.37 -21.30 -14.60
N VAL A 706 16.74 -21.14 -13.33
CA VAL A 706 16.73 -22.23 -12.36
C VAL A 706 15.31 -22.51 -11.90
N PRO A 707 15.05 -23.69 -11.30
CA PRO A 707 13.69 -24.11 -11.00
C PRO A 707 13.02 -23.19 -9.99
N LEU A 708 13.77 -22.61 -9.08
CA LEU A 708 13.30 -21.56 -8.17
C LEU A 708 12.72 -20.35 -8.93
N VAL A 709 13.34 -19.90 -10.03
CA VAL A 709 12.80 -18.82 -10.88
C VAL A 709 11.47 -19.24 -11.48
N THR A 710 11.41 -20.42 -12.09
CA THR A 710 10.19 -20.93 -12.71
C THR A 710 9.07 -21.10 -11.68
N THR A 711 9.41 -21.54 -10.47
CA THR A 711 8.50 -21.63 -9.30
C THR A 711 7.92 -20.27 -8.95
N ALA A 712 8.79 -19.30 -8.71
CA ALA A 712 8.39 -17.98 -8.26
C ALA A 712 7.50 -17.29 -9.31
N LEU A 713 7.84 -17.44 -10.60
CA LEU A 713 7.00 -16.97 -11.71
C LEU A 713 5.66 -17.70 -11.74
N ALA A 714 5.66 -19.04 -11.70
CA ALA A 714 4.44 -19.83 -11.77
C ALA A 714 3.49 -19.52 -10.61
N VAL A 715 3.99 -19.51 -9.37
CA VAL A 715 3.21 -19.18 -8.17
C VAL A 715 2.74 -17.72 -8.23
N GLY A 716 3.61 -16.79 -8.64
CA GLY A 716 3.26 -15.38 -8.78
C GLY A 716 2.16 -15.13 -9.80
N PHE A 717 2.24 -15.75 -10.99
CA PHE A 717 1.16 -15.71 -11.97
C PHE A 717 -0.10 -16.35 -11.45
N ALA A 718 0.05 -17.50 -10.80
CA ALA A 718 -1.07 -18.20 -10.21
C ALA A 718 -1.83 -17.24 -9.27
N THR A 719 -1.18 -16.44 -8.40
CA THR A 719 -1.88 -15.50 -7.48
C THR A 719 -2.94 -14.61 -8.13
N HIS A 720 -2.83 -14.30 -9.43
CA HIS A 720 -3.82 -13.53 -10.17
C HIS A 720 -5.05 -14.35 -10.56
N PHE A 721 -4.84 -15.62 -10.88
CA PHE A 721 -5.87 -16.58 -11.28
C PHE A 721 -6.43 -17.36 -10.08
N PHE A 722 -5.98 -17.07 -8.86
CA PHE A 722 -6.52 -17.74 -7.67
C PHE A 722 -7.97 -17.32 -7.53
N ALA A 723 -8.79 -18.32 -7.22
CA ALA A 723 -10.20 -18.15 -6.93
C ALA A 723 -10.40 -17.09 -5.83
N ASP A 724 -10.93 -15.91 -6.18
CA ASP A 724 -11.32 -14.86 -5.22
C ASP A 724 -12.27 -15.43 -4.13
N GLY A 725 -13.04 -16.48 -4.47
CA GLY A 725 -13.87 -17.24 -3.55
C GLY A 725 -13.06 -18.02 -2.51
N SER A 726 -11.94 -18.62 -2.89
CA SER A 726 -11.09 -19.42 -1.99
C SER A 726 -10.36 -18.57 -0.94
N PHE A 727 -9.85 -17.38 -1.29
CA PHE A 727 -9.31 -16.44 -0.29
C PHE A 727 -10.38 -15.93 0.67
N ARG A 728 -11.57 -15.61 0.14
CA ARG A 728 -12.72 -15.19 0.95
C ARG A 728 -13.11 -16.30 1.93
N TRP A 729 -13.20 -17.54 1.45
CA TRP A 729 -13.47 -18.71 2.26
C TRP A 729 -12.44 -18.91 3.36
N MET A 730 -11.13 -18.86 3.05
CA MET A 730 -10.07 -18.98 4.06
C MET A 730 -10.18 -17.91 5.14
N ARG A 731 -10.45 -16.66 4.75
CA ARG A 731 -10.62 -15.54 5.69
C ARG A 731 -11.84 -15.73 6.60
N GLU A 732 -12.98 -16.11 6.03
CA GLU A 732 -14.22 -16.34 6.78
C GLU A 732 -14.06 -17.52 7.74
N ARG A 733 -13.44 -18.62 7.29
CA ARG A 733 -13.11 -19.77 8.14
C ARG A 733 -12.21 -19.38 9.29
N PHE A 734 -11.13 -18.66 9.01
CA PHE A 734 -10.22 -18.15 10.03
C PHE A 734 -10.96 -17.27 11.06
N ALA A 735 -11.80 -16.35 10.61
CA ALA A 735 -12.56 -15.46 11.49
C ALA A 735 -13.53 -16.23 12.42
N MET A 736 -14.07 -17.37 11.97
CA MET A 736 -14.97 -18.20 12.78
C MET A 736 -14.25 -19.10 13.80
N LEU A 737 -12.94 -19.37 13.63
CA LEU A 737 -12.18 -20.24 14.52
C LEU A 737 -12.17 -19.74 15.98
N PRO A 738 -12.08 -20.64 16.97
CA PRO A 738 -11.83 -20.21 18.35
C PRO A 738 -10.48 -19.51 18.45
N ALA A 739 -10.34 -18.59 19.41
CA ALA A 739 -9.13 -17.76 19.57
C ALA A 739 -7.83 -18.57 19.58
N TRP A 740 -7.80 -19.72 20.29
CA TRP A 740 -6.60 -20.56 20.36
C TRP A 740 -6.17 -21.13 19.00
N ALA A 741 -7.12 -21.48 18.15
CA ALA A 741 -6.84 -21.98 16.81
C ALA A 741 -6.39 -20.83 15.89
N GLN A 742 -6.96 -19.63 16.06
CA GLN A 742 -6.50 -18.43 15.35
C GLN A 742 -5.04 -18.13 15.70
N GLY A 743 -4.68 -18.07 16.98
CA GLY A 743 -3.31 -17.83 17.40
C GLY A 743 -2.34 -18.92 16.96
N GLY A 744 -2.74 -20.20 17.04
CA GLY A 744 -1.93 -21.31 16.54
C GLY A 744 -1.63 -21.23 15.05
N LEU A 745 -2.63 -20.89 14.23
CA LEU A 745 -2.45 -20.68 12.78
C LEU A 745 -1.59 -19.45 12.48
N LEU A 746 -1.79 -18.34 13.20
CA LEU A 746 -0.97 -17.14 13.03
C LEU A 746 0.49 -17.39 13.42
N ALA A 747 0.73 -18.15 14.49
CA ALA A 747 2.07 -18.56 14.91
C ALA A 747 2.74 -19.50 13.89
N ALA A 748 2.00 -20.49 13.38
CA ALA A 748 2.49 -21.35 12.31
C ALA A 748 2.83 -20.56 11.04
N ALA A 749 1.99 -19.60 10.66
CA ALA A 749 2.24 -18.72 9.52
C ALA A 749 3.51 -17.86 9.74
N ALA A 750 3.71 -17.33 10.95
CA ALA A 750 4.92 -16.59 11.29
C ALA A 750 6.18 -17.48 11.19
N LEU A 751 6.12 -18.73 11.66
CA LEU A 751 7.24 -19.68 11.49
C LEU A 751 7.52 -19.95 10.01
N VAL A 752 6.50 -20.18 9.19
CA VAL A 752 6.68 -20.35 7.74
C VAL A 752 7.30 -19.10 7.11
N LEU A 753 6.86 -17.90 7.48
CA LEU A 753 7.44 -16.64 6.99
C LEU A 753 8.91 -16.47 7.41
N ARG A 754 9.31 -16.98 8.57
CA ARG A 754 10.71 -16.99 9.01
C ARG A 754 11.57 -17.86 8.11
N GLU A 755 11.11 -19.07 7.80
CA GLU A 755 11.85 -20.02 6.95
C GLU A 755 11.91 -19.56 5.49
N LEU A 756 10.86 -18.87 5.01
CA LEU A 756 10.83 -18.27 3.67
C LEU A 756 11.54 -16.91 3.60
N GLY A 757 11.99 -16.38 4.74
CA GLY A 757 12.65 -15.09 4.84
C GLY A 757 14.07 -15.12 4.28
N HIS A 758 14.46 -14.04 3.61
CA HIS A 758 15.81 -13.86 3.08
C HIS A 758 16.70 -13.09 4.06
N ALA A 759 18.00 -13.43 4.11
CA ALA A 759 18.96 -12.68 4.93
C ALA A 759 19.19 -11.24 4.42
N LYS A 760 19.07 -11.04 3.09
CA LYS A 760 19.14 -9.71 2.48
C LYS A 760 17.79 -9.02 2.62
N VAL A 761 17.80 -7.84 3.22
CA VAL A 761 16.61 -7.00 3.37
C VAL A 761 16.26 -6.37 2.02
N VAL A 762 15.09 -6.72 1.49
CA VAL A 762 14.54 -6.09 0.28
C VAL A 762 13.53 -5.03 0.71
N PRO A 763 13.79 -3.73 0.49
CA PRO A 763 12.82 -2.69 0.82
C PRO A 763 11.53 -2.89 0.00
N PHE A 764 10.40 -2.36 0.47
CA PHE A 764 9.24 -2.27 -0.42
C PHE A 764 9.63 -1.44 -1.65
N ILE A 765 9.23 -1.91 -2.82
CA ILE A 765 9.54 -1.34 -4.12
C ILE A 765 9.16 0.13 -4.20
N TYR A 766 8.11 0.51 -3.45
CA TYR A 766 7.66 1.89 -3.33
C TYR A 766 8.76 2.84 -2.84
N PHE A 767 9.67 2.40 -1.97
CA PHE A 767 10.76 3.25 -1.49
C PHE A 767 11.88 3.47 -2.53
N GLN A 768 11.81 2.82 -3.68
CA GLN A 768 12.78 2.98 -4.76
C GLN A 768 12.42 4.14 -5.71
N PHE A 769 11.23 4.77 -5.57
CA PHE A 769 10.72 5.83 -6.44
C PHE A 769 9.90 6.88 -5.65
#